data_AF-J3ITX3-F1
#
_entry.id   AF-J3ITX3-F1
#
_cell.length_a   1.000
_cell.length_b   1.000
_cell.length_c   1.000
_cell.angle_alpha   90.00
_cell.angle_beta   90.00
_cell.angle_gamma   90.00
#
_symmetry.space_group_name_H-M   'P 1'
#
loop_
_entity.id
_entity.type
_entity.pdbx_description
1 polymer ?
#
loop_
_entity_poly.entity_id
_entity_poly.type
_entity_poly.pdbx_seq_one_letter_code
_entity_poly.pdbx_strand_id
1 'polypeptide(L)'
;MPASQFSLAQTTITLDARPDRLDLRDRVFTPRVQSLPASFPSDQDITGKWADYLGRGMVQFQGSEGACTGFGLSAVVNYLLWRRDAESVQTSPRQLYHLAKLYDEWPGEDYTGSSCRGALKGWHKHGVCERSLWPYTVAADGSVPDFEEPAAQWAEDAITRPLGVYYRVEKDDITAMMAALCETGALYVSANVHQGWNLKTKGKPGARAFQSTAQLPVIKLHQKAEGGHAFALLGYTHEGFIVQNSWSTDWGYSGFAILTYEDWLANGTDAWTVGLGVPIKHGTVSRNTRPSKGADGAPSAFRDALLTSSAKREGFSLFSADSPTPDRKGPLPLKPDDAYGLTVVFENDGSIGPRLVAVKDVRASVARIVFEAPQAWYHNLPAGKKPKVLRIAVFSHGGLNSEKASIKRICAMAPYFLENGVYPLFITWRTGVVETFIDIVKDKYAVQSLDAGSFLDTLKGLKDKATEAWDRGVEVITQQPGGAQWRQMKQNALAASIPGYTPRGLLEITDNLEKLVGAMGTANVELHLIGHSAGSLMNGHLIQLLWNRGLPIATSTLLAPACTLDFTNQTYRQVIEKGGLKRDDFHLHIMSDNREQSDNVAGVYRKSLLYLVSRAYEELHKMPLLGMAKSLDGIYQDFSNPKLSEWSVAAQNMTVEWNNFYWDKKIPSGFASTGKSLTHPRAATLHIYNDAQMTYGPGVSRDTSHGGFDNDLKAMTLTLKTILRLGPNADLDQRLIDLNY
;
A
#
# COMPACT_ATOMS: atom_id res chain seq x y z
N MET A 1 -9.23 -8.76 -23.06
CA MET A 1 -9.82 -8.36 -24.35
C MET A 1 -9.81 -6.84 -24.43
N PRO A 2 -9.51 -6.23 -25.59
CA PRO A 2 -9.68 -4.79 -25.77
C PRO A 2 -11.16 -4.42 -25.61
N ALA A 3 -11.43 -3.23 -25.07
CA ALA A 3 -12.80 -2.74 -24.97
C ALA A 3 -13.43 -2.62 -26.37
N SER A 4 -14.70 -2.96 -26.49
CA SER A 4 -15.46 -2.82 -27.73
C SER A 4 -16.56 -1.78 -27.58
N GLN A 5 -17.06 -1.29 -28.71
CA GLN A 5 -18.15 -0.33 -28.76
C GLN A 5 -19.42 -1.02 -29.27
N PHE A 6 -20.51 -0.85 -28.55
CA PHE A 6 -21.84 -1.37 -28.89
C PHE A 6 -22.76 -0.20 -29.22
N SER A 7 -23.36 -0.23 -30.41
CA SER A 7 -24.24 0.84 -30.89
C SER A 7 -25.70 0.55 -30.55
N LEU A 8 -26.26 1.27 -29.57
CA LEU A 8 -27.68 1.28 -29.24
C LEU A 8 -28.35 2.47 -29.91
N ALA A 9 -28.95 2.27 -31.07
CA ALA A 9 -29.65 3.31 -31.84
C ALA A 9 -28.86 4.62 -32.01
N GLN A 10 -28.96 5.56 -31.06
CA GLN A 10 -28.32 6.89 -31.06
C GLN A 10 -27.16 7.05 -30.05
N THR A 11 -26.86 6.03 -29.24
CA THR A 11 -25.83 6.06 -28.20
C THR A 11 -24.85 4.91 -28.36
N THR A 12 -23.56 5.20 -28.21
CA THR A 12 -22.49 4.20 -28.20
C THR A 12 -22.09 3.88 -26.77
N ILE A 13 -22.09 2.60 -26.41
CA ILE A 13 -21.72 2.11 -25.08
C ILE A 13 -20.43 1.31 -25.19
N THR A 14 -19.52 1.52 -24.24
CA THR A 14 -18.29 0.70 -24.14
C THR A 14 -18.55 -0.58 -23.35
N LEU A 15 -18.13 -1.71 -23.92
CA LEU A 15 -18.19 -3.05 -23.34
C LEU A 15 -16.77 -3.52 -23.00
N ASP A 16 -16.51 -3.75 -21.73
CA ASP A 16 -15.17 -4.01 -21.22
C ASP A 16 -15.14 -4.88 -19.95
N ALA A 17 -16.25 -5.52 -19.59
CA ALA A 17 -16.25 -6.52 -18.52
C ALA A 17 -15.31 -7.68 -18.89
N ARG A 18 -14.48 -8.09 -17.94
CA ARG A 18 -13.53 -9.20 -18.15
C ARG A 18 -13.95 -10.41 -17.33
N PRO A 19 -13.86 -11.63 -17.89
CA PRO A 19 -14.05 -12.84 -17.11
C PRO A 19 -13.08 -12.90 -15.93
N ASP A 20 -13.57 -13.38 -14.79
CA ASP A 20 -12.73 -13.59 -13.61
C ASP A 20 -11.64 -14.64 -13.91
N ARG A 21 -10.41 -14.43 -13.42
CA ARG A 21 -9.37 -15.49 -13.46
C ARG A 21 -9.73 -16.58 -12.46
N LEU A 22 -9.27 -17.81 -12.68
CA LEU A 22 -9.47 -18.89 -11.70
C LEU A 22 -8.80 -18.54 -10.35
N ASP A 23 -9.57 -18.50 -9.27
CA ASP A 23 -9.07 -18.39 -7.88
C ASP A 23 -9.66 -19.54 -7.05
N LEU A 24 -8.79 -20.44 -6.58
CA LEU A 24 -9.20 -21.63 -5.82
C LEU A 24 -9.78 -21.31 -4.43
N ARG A 25 -9.71 -20.04 -4.00
CA ARG A 25 -10.28 -19.58 -2.72
C ARG A 25 -11.72 -19.09 -2.85
N ASP A 26 -12.24 -18.99 -4.07
CA ASP A 26 -13.63 -18.64 -4.30
C ASP A 26 -14.54 -19.68 -3.64
N ARG A 27 -15.44 -19.20 -2.78
CA ARG A 27 -16.41 -20.08 -2.14
C ARG A 27 -17.51 -20.40 -3.14
N VAL A 28 -17.73 -21.67 -3.42
CA VAL A 28 -18.79 -22.12 -4.32
C VAL A 28 -20.12 -22.14 -3.57
N PHE A 29 -21.18 -21.60 -4.19
CA PHE A 29 -22.53 -21.66 -3.67
C PHE A 29 -23.06 -23.10 -3.75
N THR A 30 -23.68 -23.58 -2.68
CA THR A 30 -24.33 -24.88 -2.64
C THR A 30 -25.81 -24.67 -2.33
N PRO A 31 -26.72 -24.99 -3.28
CA PRO A 31 -28.16 -24.80 -3.09
C PRO A 31 -28.73 -25.61 -1.91
N ARG A 32 -29.74 -25.07 -1.24
CA ARG A 32 -30.57 -25.86 -0.32
C ARG A 32 -31.49 -26.79 -1.08
N VAL A 33 -31.74 -27.98 -0.51
CA VAL A 33 -32.71 -28.92 -1.06
C VAL A 33 -34.13 -28.37 -0.84
N GLN A 34 -34.74 -27.83 -1.89
CA GLN A 34 -36.10 -27.31 -1.90
C GLN A 34 -36.71 -27.35 -3.30
N SER A 35 -38.04 -27.38 -3.40
CA SER A 35 -38.75 -27.13 -4.65
C SER A 35 -38.75 -25.64 -4.97
N LEU A 36 -38.31 -25.27 -6.17
CA LEU A 36 -38.31 -23.89 -6.64
C LEU A 36 -39.67 -23.54 -7.26
N PRO A 37 -40.15 -22.28 -7.14
CA PRO A 37 -41.35 -21.84 -7.85
C PRO A 37 -41.12 -21.83 -9.37
N ALA A 38 -42.21 -21.92 -10.15
CA ALA A 38 -42.12 -21.91 -11.63
C ALA A 38 -41.58 -20.58 -12.21
N SER A 39 -41.71 -19.50 -11.46
CA SER A 39 -41.09 -18.21 -11.74
C SER A 39 -40.76 -17.48 -10.43
N PHE A 40 -39.77 -16.60 -10.48
CA PHE A 40 -39.40 -15.74 -9.37
C PHE A 40 -38.88 -14.40 -9.91
N PRO A 41 -39.27 -13.24 -9.35
CA PRO A 41 -40.38 -13.04 -8.41
C PRO A 41 -41.74 -13.37 -9.05
N SER A 42 -42.80 -13.45 -8.25
CA SER A 42 -44.15 -13.65 -8.77
C SER A 42 -44.65 -12.41 -9.55
N ASP A 43 -45.60 -12.58 -10.48
CA ASP A 43 -46.20 -11.44 -11.19
C ASP A 43 -46.90 -10.45 -10.25
N GLN A 44 -47.43 -10.94 -9.11
CA GLN A 44 -48.00 -10.09 -8.07
C GLN A 44 -46.92 -9.25 -7.36
N ASP A 45 -45.76 -9.85 -7.04
CA ASP A 45 -44.63 -9.13 -6.45
C ASP A 45 -44.10 -8.07 -7.41
N ILE A 46 -44.00 -8.38 -8.71
CA ILE A 46 -43.52 -7.45 -9.73
C ILE A 46 -44.50 -6.28 -9.88
N THR A 47 -45.80 -6.56 -10.07
CA THR A 47 -46.82 -5.52 -10.27
C THR A 47 -46.93 -4.58 -9.06
N GLY A 48 -46.87 -5.12 -7.84
CA GLY A 48 -47.00 -4.33 -6.62
C GLY A 48 -45.71 -3.61 -6.20
N LYS A 49 -44.59 -4.34 -6.17
CA LYS A 49 -43.36 -3.84 -5.55
C LYS A 49 -42.43 -3.17 -6.56
N TRP A 50 -42.31 -3.68 -7.80
CA TRP A 50 -41.37 -3.07 -8.76
C TRP A 50 -41.83 -1.70 -9.27
N ALA A 51 -43.10 -1.35 -9.13
CA ALA A 51 -43.57 0.01 -9.37
C ALA A 51 -42.85 1.04 -8.47
N ASP A 52 -42.70 0.73 -7.18
CA ASP A 52 -41.93 1.56 -6.23
C ASP A 52 -40.44 1.57 -6.58
N TYR A 53 -39.86 0.41 -6.87
CA TYR A 53 -38.45 0.28 -7.27
C TYR A 53 -38.11 1.12 -8.52
N LEU A 54 -38.98 1.11 -9.54
CA LEU A 54 -38.87 1.96 -10.73
C LEU A 54 -39.06 3.45 -10.39
N GLY A 55 -40.05 3.78 -9.56
CA GLY A 55 -40.32 5.16 -9.14
C GLY A 55 -39.14 5.81 -8.41
N ARG A 56 -38.29 5.01 -7.77
CA ARG A 56 -37.05 5.45 -7.12
C ARG A 56 -35.84 5.56 -8.06
N GLY A 57 -36.02 5.31 -9.35
CA GLY A 57 -34.94 5.47 -10.35
C GLY A 57 -33.82 4.44 -10.23
N MET A 58 -34.13 3.21 -9.79
CA MET A 58 -33.13 2.17 -9.51
C MET A 58 -32.51 1.55 -10.79
N VAL A 59 -33.12 1.77 -11.95
CA VAL A 59 -32.54 1.49 -13.27
C VAL A 59 -31.71 2.69 -13.71
N GLN A 60 -30.39 2.51 -13.73
CA GLN A 60 -29.44 3.60 -13.95
C GLN A 60 -28.92 3.64 -15.40
N PHE A 61 -28.18 4.68 -15.74
CA PHE A 61 -27.56 4.87 -17.04
C PHE A 61 -26.05 5.07 -16.90
N GLN A 62 -25.25 4.19 -17.52
CA GLN A 62 -23.78 4.24 -17.47
C GLN A 62 -23.13 5.21 -18.48
N GLY A 63 -23.91 5.80 -19.40
CA GLY A 63 -23.32 6.62 -20.47
C GLY A 63 -22.42 5.80 -21.39
N SER A 64 -21.38 6.46 -21.92
CA SER A 64 -20.43 5.87 -22.86
C SER A 64 -19.23 5.18 -22.18
N GLU A 65 -19.04 5.33 -20.86
CA GLU A 65 -17.93 4.67 -20.15
C GLU A 65 -18.26 3.18 -19.91
N GLY A 66 -17.24 2.34 -19.97
CA GLY A 66 -17.35 0.92 -19.63
C GLY A 66 -17.40 0.67 -18.12
N ALA A 67 -18.35 1.32 -17.44
CA ALA A 67 -18.56 1.21 -16.00
C ALA A 67 -19.49 0.04 -15.61
N CYS A 68 -19.77 -0.88 -16.54
CA CYS A 68 -20.79 -1.92 -16.38
C CYS A 68 -20.60 -2.78 -15.13
N THR A 69 -19.38 -3.08 -14.71
CA THR A 69 -19.12 -3.84 -13.47
C THR A 69 -19.64 -3.11 -12.23
N GLY A 70 -19.40 -1.79 -12.12
CA GLY A 70 -19.91 -0.99 -11.01
C GLY A 70 -21.44 -0.82 -11.05
N PHE A 71 -22.01 -0.63 -12.24
CA PHE A 71 -23.47 -0.49 -12.41
C PHE A 71 -24.22 -1.79 -12.18
N GLY A 72 -23.74 -2.91 -12.72
CA GLY A 72 -24.32 -4.23 -12.52
C GLY A 72 -24.31 -4.62 -11.05
N LEU A 73 -23.21 -4.35 -10.34
CA LEU A 73 -23.15 -4.60 -8.89
C LEU A 73 -24.04 -3.62 -8.11
N SER A 74 -24.07 -2.33 -8.47
CA SER A 74 -24.98 -1.36 -7.85
C SER A 74 -26.45 -1.76 -8.01
N ALA A 75 -26.85 -2.31 -9.16
CA ALA A 75 -28.20 -2.85 -9.37
C ALA A 75 -28.52 -3.99 -8.38
N VAL A 76 -27.61 -4.94 -8.19
CA VAL A 76 -27.76 -6.02 -7.20
C VAL A 76 -27.86 -5.44 -5.78
N VAL A 77 -26.96 -4.54 -5.40
CA VAL A 77 -26.96 -3.93 -4.07
C VAL A 77 -28.26 -3.18 -3.81
N ASN A 78 -28.67 -2.30 -4.73
CA ASN A 78 -29.88 -1.50 -4.61
C ASN A 78 -31.12 -2.39 -4.49
N TYR A 79 -31.22 -3.45 -5.30
CA TYR A 79 -32.34 -4.38 -5.21
C TYR A 79 -32.41 -5.09 -3.85
N LEU A 80 -31.28 -5.57 -3.34
CA LEU A 80 -31.23 -6.23 -2.04
C LEU A 80 -31.51 -5.27 -0.88
N LEU A 81 -30.98 -4.04 -0.94
CA LEU A 81 -31.24 -3.00 0.07
C LEU A 81 -32.72 -2.60 0.07
N TRP A 82 -33.30 -2.37 -1.10
CA TRP A 82 -34.71 -2.03 -1.27
C TRP A 82 -35.64 -3.16 -0.78
N ARG A 83 -35.30 -4.42 -1.06
CA ARG A 83 -36.06 -5.57 -0.51
C ARG A 83 -36.01 -5.65 1.01
N ARG A 84 -34.91 -5.19 1.62
CA ARG A 84 -34.74 -5.15 3.09
C ARG A 84 -35.45 -3.94 3.70
N ASP A 85 -35.37 -2.80 3.03
CA ASP A 85 -35.95 -1.52 3.44
C ASP A 85 -36.26 -0.68 2.19
N ALA A 86 -37.55 -0.46 1.91
CA ALA A 86 -37.98 0.27 0.72
C ALA A 86 -37.46 1.72 0.68
N GLU A 87 -37.18 2.32 1.85
CA GLU A 87 -36.62 3.68 1.96
C GLU A 87 -35.09 3.73 1.80
N SER A 88 -34.45 2.63 1.40
CA SER A 88 -33.01 2.61 1.17
C SER A 88 -32.58 3.58 0.06
N VAL A 89 -31.44 4.24 0.29
CA VAL A 89 -30.83 5.15 -0.68
C VAL A 89 -30.21 4.42 -1.87
N GLN A 90 -30.12 5.12 -3.00
CA GLN A 90 -29.39 4.62 -4.16
C GLN A 90 -27.88 4.63 -3.89
N THR A 91 -27.21 3.52 -4.19
CA THR A 91 -25.76 3.37 -4.00
C THR A 91 -24.95 3.93 -5.17
N SER A 92 -23.68 4.29 -4.92
CA SER A 92 -22.77 4.81 -5.93
C SER A 92 -22.21 3.71 -6.85
N PRO A 93 -22.58 3.67 -8.15
CA PRO A 93 -21.88 2.81 -9.11
C PRO A 93 -20.46 3.31 -9.41
N ARG A 94 -20.18 4.61 -9.25
CA ARG A 94 -18.85 5.19 -9.43
C ARG A 94 -17.86 4.58 -8.45
N GLN A 95 -18.21 4.55 -7.17
CA GLN A 95 -17.38 3.93 -6.14
C GLN A 95 -17.11 2.46 -6.48
N LEU A 96 -18.16 1.69 -6.78
CA LEU A 96 -18.02 0.26 -7.07
C LEU A 96 -17.13 0.02 -8.28
N TYR A 97 -17.28 0.80 -9.35
CA TYR A 97 -16.43 0.71 -10.53
C TYR A 97 -14.97 1.11 -10.25
N HIS A 98 -14.76 2.22 -9.54
CA HIS A 98 -13.42 2.70 -9.20
C HIS A 98 -12.67 1.69 -8.32
N LEU A 99 -13.33 1.16 -7.29
CA LEU A 99 -12.76 0.12 -6.44
C LEU A 99 -12.59 -1.21 -7.19
N ALA A 100 -13.43 -1.52 -8.19
CA ALA A 100 -13.26 -2.71 -9.01
C ALA A 100 -11.89 -2.68 -9.71
N LYS A 101 -11.56 -1.57 -10.40
CA LYS A 101 -10.25 -1.37 -11.04
C LYS A 101 -9.10 -1.49 -10.04
N LEU A 102 -9.25 -0.90 -8.85
CA LEU A 102 -8.23 -0.94 -7.79
C LEU A 102 -7.96 -2.35 -7.25
N TYR A 103 -8.99 -3.19 -7.13
CA TYR A 103 -8.92 -4.54 -6.57
C TYR A 103 -8.86 -5.65 -7.59
N ASP A 104 -8.79 -5.29 -8.88
CA ASP A 104 -8.70 -6.25 -9.95
C ASP A 104 -7.37 -7.00 -9.95
N GLU A 105 -7.36 -8.15 -10.61
CA GLU A 105 -6.21 -9.06 -10.69
C GLU A 105 -5.33 -8.81 -11.93
N TRP A 106 -5.70 -7.81 -12.74
CA TRP A 106 -4.98 -7.43 -13.95
C TRP A 106 -3.93 -6.35 -13.61
N PRO A 107 -2.65 -6.57 -13.95
CA PRO A 107 -1.61 -5.57 -13.74
C PRO A 107 -1.82 -4.35 -14.68
N GLY A 108 -1.58 -3.15 -14.15
CA GLY A 108 -1.71 -1.86 -14.85
C GLY A 108 -2.91 -1.02 -14.40
N GLU A 109 -3.00 0.23 -14.88
CA GLU A 109 -4.14 1.14 -14.62
C GLU A 109 -4.80 1.64 -15.92
N ASP A 110 -4.13 1.48 -17.07
CA ASP A 110 -4.54 2.02 -18.38
C ASP A 110 -5.59 1.17 -19.12
N TYR A 111 -6.29 0.27 -18.41
CA TYR A 111 -7.36 -0.51 -19.03
C TYR A 111 -8.73 0.07 -18.71
N THR A 112 -9.57 0.14 -19.75
CA THR A 112 -11.01 0.28 -19.62
C THR A 112 -11.58 -1.08 -19.19
N GLY A 113 -12.37 -1.05 -18.11
CA GLY A 113 -13.13 -2.20 -17.61
C GLY A 113 -12.61 -2.77 -16.31
N SER A 114 -13.32 -3.76 -15.78
CA SER A 114 -12.89 -4.53 -14.61
C SER A 114 -13.55 -5.91 -14.57
N SER A 115 -13.27 -6.71 -13.56
CA SER A 115 -13.85 -8.02 -13.29
C SER A 115 -14.97 -7.95 -12.24
N CYS A 116 -15.87 -8.93 -12.26
CA CYS A 116 -16.92 -9.05 -11.24
C CYS A 116 -16.32 -9.27 -9.84
N ARG A 117 -15.28 -10.12 -9.74
CA ARG A 117 -14.58 -10.35 -8.48
C ARG A 117 -13.90 -9.08 -7.97
N GLY A 118 -13.32 -8.25 -8.85
CA GLY A 118 -12.74 -6.96 -8.48
C GLY A 118 -13.77 -6.06 -7.78
N ALA A 119 -14.97 -5.92 -8.37
CA ALA A 119 -16.05 -5.13 -7.79
C ALA A 119 -16.54 -5.68 -6.43
N LEU A 120 -16.70 -7.00 -6.32
CA LEU A 120 -17.07 -7.67 -5.06
C LEU A 120 -16.01 -7.49 -3.98
N LYS A 121 -14.71 -7.59 -4.32
CA LYS A 121 -13.60 -7.32 -3.38
C LYS A 121 -13.63 -5.87 -2.89
N GLY A 122 -13.93 -4.92 -3.77
CA GLY A 122 -14.13 -3.51 -3.43
C GLY A 122 -15.24 -3.32 -2.40
N TRP A 123 -16.44 -3.85 -2.70
CA TRP A 123 -17.59 -3.77 -1.79
C TRP A 123 -17.35 -4.48 -0.46
N HIS A 124 -16.73 -5.67 -0.47
CA HIS A 124 -16.40 -6.41 0.73
C HIS A 124 -15.45 -5.67 1.67
N LYS A 125 -14.47 -4.94 1.12
CA LYS A 125 -13.45 -4.25 1.89
C LYS A 125 -13.90 -2.88 2.40
N HIS A 126 -14.73 -2.17 1.64
CA HIS A 126 -15.07 -0.77 1.91
C HIS A 126 -16.55 -0.52 2.22
N GLY A 127 -17.44 -1.45 1.91
CA GLY A 127 -18.86 -1.16 1.82
C GLY A 127 -19.18 -0.32 0.58
N VAL A 128 -20.37 0.28 0.53
CA VAL A 128 -20.79 1.14 -0.58
C VAL A 128 -21.60 2.33 -0.09
N CYS A 129 -21.21 3.53 -0.51
CA CYS A 129 -21.80 4.78 -0.13
C CYS A 129 -23.02 5.13 -0.98
N GLU A 130 -23.79 6.10 -0.50
CA GLU A 130 -24.83 6.76 -1.26
C GLU A 130 -24.27 7.41 -2.54
N ARG A 131 -25.06 7.36 -3.62
CA ARG A 131 -24.71 7.94 -4.92
C ARG A 131 -24.28 9.41 -4.85
N SER A 132 -24.86 10.21 -3.96
CA SER A 132 -24.55 11.63 -3.79
C SER A 132 -23.14 11.88 -3.23
N LEU A 133 -22.58 10.94 -2.48
CA LEU A 133 -21.24 11.04 -1.88
C LEU A 133 -20.13 10.68 -2.85
N TRP A 134 -20.44 9.91 -3.90
CA TRP A 134 -19.52 9.68 -5.00
C TRP A 134 -20.31 9.66 -6.31
N PRO A 135 -20.53 10.82 -6.94
CA PRO A 135 -21.44 10.95 -8.06
C PRO A 135 -20.93 10.23 -9.30
N TYR A 136 -21.87 9.98 -10.21
CA TYR A 136 -21.60 9.50 -11.55
C TYR A 136 -22.35 10.41 -12.54
N THR A 137 -21.69 11.45 -13.02
CA THR A 137 -22.32 12.44 -13.89
C THR A 137 -22.21 12.04 -15.34
N VAL A 138 -23.34 11.93 -16.02
CA VAL A 138 -23.42 11.67 -17.46
C VAL A 138 -23.88 12.95 -18.16
N ALA A 139 -23.08 13.46 -19.08
CA ALA A 139 -23.45 14.60 -19.90
C ALA A 139 -24.54 14.23 -20.91
N ALA A 140 -25.17 15.23 -21.51
CA ALA A 140 -26.27 15.03 -22.47
C ALA A 140 -25.85 14.23 -23.72
N ASP A 141 -24.57 14.26 -24.09
CA ASP A 141 -23.98 13.48 -25.18
C ASP A 141 -23.58 12.05 -24.77
N GLY A 142 -23.83 11.67 -23.51
CA GLY A 142 -23.48 10.37 -22.95
C GLY A 142 -22.05 10.30 -22.39
N SER A 143 -21.24 11.35 -22.56
CA SER A 143 -19.86 11.38 -22.03
C SER A 143 -19.84 11.46 -20.50
N VAL A 144 -18.77 10.95 -19.91
CA VAL A 144 -18.60 10.82 -18.47
C VAL A 144 -17.20 11.32 -18.09
N PRO A 145 -17.03 12.10 -17.00
CA PRO A 145 -15.70 12.48 -16.53
C PRO A 145 -14.86 11.25 -16.14
N ASP A 146 -13.56 11.26 -16.48
CA ASP A 146 -12.61 10.21 -16.12
C ASP A 146 -12.57 9.91 -14.61
N PHE A 147 -12.73 10.95 -13.79
CA PHE A 147 -12.70 10.88 -12.34
C PHE A 147 -13.55 11.99 -11.73
N GLU A 148 -14.29 11.63 -10.69
CA GLU A 148 -15.05 12.54 -9.83
C GLU A 148 -14.62 12.25 -8.40
N GLU A 149 -14.19 13.29 -7.67
CA GLU A 149 -13.71 13.12 -6.29
C GLU A 149 -14.89 12.82 -5.36
N PRO A 150 -14.77 11.85 -4.43
CA PRO A 150 -15.81 11.60 -3.45
C PRO A 150 -15.87 12.70 -2.38
N ALA A 151 -17.05 12.87 -1.77
CA ALA A 151 -17.24 13.69 -0.59
C ALA A 151 -16.48 13.09 0.61
N ALA A 152 -15.97 13.93 1.52
CA ALA A 152 -15.08 13.51 2.61
C ALA A 152 -15.61 12.35 3.48
N GLN A 153 -16.92 12.28 3.68
CA GLN A 153 -17.63 11.30 4.51
C GLN A 153 -18.05 10.02 3.78
N TRP A 154 -17.63 9.82 2.53
CA TRP A 154 -18.03 8.66 1.73
C TRP A 154 -17.68 7.33 2.41
N ALA A 155 -16.52 7.25 3.06
CA ALA A 155 -16.02 6.03 3.67
C ALA A 155 -16.84 5.64 4.91
N GLU A 156 -17.17 6.62 5.76
CA GLU A 156 -18.05 6.44 6.93
C GLU A 156 -19.46 6.04 6.53
N ASP A 157 -19.99 6.58 5.44
CA ASP A 157 -21.29 6.17 4.93
C ASP A 157 -21.23 4.76 4.31
N ALA A 158 -20.17 4.45 3.55
CA ALA A 158 -20.00 3.18 2.85
C ALA A 158 -20.06 1.97 3.80
N ILE A 159 -19.43 2.06 4.97
CA ILE A 159 -19.40 0.97 5.96
C ILE A 159 -20.78 0.63 6.53
N THR A 160 -21.78 1.49 6.37
CA THR A 160 -23.17 1.22 6.82
C THR A 160 -23.91 0.26 5.88
N ARG A 161 -23.37 0.00 4.67
CA ARG A 161 -23.91 -0.92 3.66
C ARG A 161 -22.87 -2.01 3.30
N PRO A 162 -22.45 -2.83 4.27
CA PRO A 162 -21.42 -3.84 4.07
C PRO A 162 -21.90 -5.02 3.21
N LEU A 163 -20.99 -5.63 2.46
CA LEU A 163 -21.18 -6.99 1.93
C LEU A 163 -20.88 -7.99 3.04
N GLY A 164 -21.83 -8.89 3.34
CA GLY A 164 -21.67 -9.92 4.37
C GLY A 164 -20.90 -11.12 3.85
N VAL A 165 -21.40 -11.74 2.78
CA VAL A 165 -20.78 -12.89 2.12
C VAL A 165 -21.02 -12.83 0.61
N TYR A 166 -20.13 -13.45 -0.15
CA TYR A 166 -20.31 -13.65 -1.59
C TYR A 166 -19.80 -15.04 -1.97
N TYR A 167 -20.53 -15.70 -2.87
CA TYR A 167 -20.24 -17.05 -3.35
C TYR A 167 -20.32 -17.09 -4.87
N ARG A 168 -19.41 -17.82 -5.49
CA ARG A 168 -19.44 -18.10 -6.93
C ARG A 168 -20.51 -19.15 -7.19
N VAL A 169 -21.39 -18.89 -8.13
CA VAL A 169 -22.38 -19.87 -8.62
C VAL A 169 -21.81 -20.46 -9.90
N GLU A 170 -21.89 -21.78 -10.07
CA GLU A 170 -21.44 -22.41 -11.30
C GLU A 170 -22.29 -21.92 -12.47
N LYS A 171 -21.64 -21.34 -13.49
CA LYS A 171 -22.36 -20.65 -14.57
C LYS A 171 -23.15 -21.62 -15.45
N ASP A 172 -22.67 -22.86 -15.54
CA ASP A 172 -23.28 -23.91 -16.36
C ASP A 172 -24.40 -24.66 -15.61
N ASP A 173 -24.59 -24.37 -14.31
CA ASP A 173 -25.67 -24.93 -13.51
C ASP A 173 -26.82 -23.93 -13.34
N ILE A 174 -27.72 -23.94 -14.34
CA ILE A 174 -28.94 -23.11 -14.34
C ILE A 174 -29.80 -23.34 -13.08
N THR A 175 -29.85 -24.58 -12.58
CA THR A 175 -30.68 -24.92 -11.41
C THR A 175 -30.09 -24.29 -10.15
N ALA A 176 -28.77 -24.34 -9.98
CA ALA A 176 -28.09 -23.64 -8.88
C ALA A 176 -28.28 -22.13 -8.97
N MET A 177 -28.26 -21.54 -10.17
CA MET A 177 -28.54 -20.12 -10.37
C MET A 177 -29.98 -19.74 -9.99
N MET A 178 -30.97 -20.52 -10.41
CA MET A 178 -32.37 -20.32 -10.00
C MET A 178 -32.55 -20.44 -8.49
N ALA A 179 -31.90 -21.42 -7.86
CA ALA A 179 -31.91 -21.60 -6.42
C ALA A 179 -31.27 -20.39 -5.71
N ALA A 180 -30.12 -19.92 -6.19
CA ALA A 180 -29.45 -18.74 -5.65
C ALA A 180 -30.32 -17.47 -5.78
N LEU A 181 -31.02 -17.28 -6.90
CA LEU A 181 -31.98 -16.19 -7.09
C LEU A 181 -33.13 -16.26 -6.06
N CYS A 182 -33.70 -17.43 -5.83
CA CYS A 182 -34.73 -17.62 -4.81
C CYS A 182 -34.20 -17.37 -3.38
N GLU A 183 -33.00 -17.85 -3.07
CA GLU A 183 -32.42 -17.78 -1.72
C GLU A 183 -31.90 -16.38 -1.36
N THR A 184 -31.33 -15.66 -2.32
CA THR A 184 -30.64 -14.38 -2.08
C THR A 184 -31.34 -13.19 -2.70
N GLY A 185 -32.08 -13.41 -3.79
CA GLY A 185 -32.86 -12.39 -4.50
C GLY A 185 -32.26 -11.90 -5.80
N ALA A 186 -30.94 -11.96 -5.95
CA ALA A 186 -30.26 -11.41 -7.12
C ALA A 186 -28.93 -12.12 -7.35
N LEU A 187 -28.52 -12.17 -8.62
CA LEU A 187 -27.18 -12.56 -9.04
C LEU A 187 -26.48 -11.39 -9.70
N TYR A 188 -25.22 -11.20 -9.34
CA TYR A 188 -24.30 -10.32 -10.07
C TYR A 188 -23.57 -11.16 -11.11
N VAL A 189 -23.70 -10.80 -12.38
CA VAL A 189 -23.24 -11.64 -13.49
C VAL A 189 -22.50 -10.84 -14.55
N SER A 190 -21.70 -11.56 -15.34
CA SER A 190 -21.14 -11.07 -16.61
C SER A 190 -21.43 -12.06 -17.74
N ALA A 191 -21.60 -11.53 -18.95
CA ALA A 191 -21.76 -12.32 -20.17
C ALA A 191 -21.26 -11.55 -21.40
N ASN A 192 -20.97 -12.28 -22.48
CA ASN A 192 -20.76 -11.65 -23.78
C ASN A 192 -22.11 -11.19 -24.37
N VAL A 193 -22.22 -9.93 -24.76
CA VAL A 193 -23.41 -9.40 -25.43
C VAL A 193 -23.27 -9.45 -26.94
N HIS A 194 -24.38 -9.36 -27.65
CA HIS A 194 -24.48 -9.46 -29.11
C HIS A 194 -25.67 -8.61 -29.63
N GLN A 195 -25.82 -8.47 -30.95
CA GLN A 195 -26.86 -7.64 -31.59
C GLN A 195 -28.29 -7.82 -31.05
N GLY A 196 -28.67 -9.03 -30.59
CA GLY A 196 -29.95 -9.27 -29.93
C GLY A 196 -30.25 -8.39 -28.71
N TRP A 197 -29.21 -7.86 -28.05
CA TRP A 197 -29.31 -6.91 -26.93
C TRP A 197 -29.71 -5.50 -27.38
N ASN A 198 -29.76 -5.19 -28.68
CA ASN A 198 -30.22 -3.91 -29.20
C ASN A 198 -31.77 -3.81 -29.17
N LEU A 199 -32.32 -3.87 -27.96
CA LEU A 199 -33.76 -3.82 -27.72
C LEU A 199 -34.27 -2.38 -27.71
N LYS A 200 -35.29 -2.11 -28.52
CA LYS A 200 -35.96 -0.80 -28.57
C LYS A 200 -37.14 -0.76 -27.62
N THR A 201 -37.27 0.30 -26.84
CA THR A 201 -38.51 0.57 -26.09
C THR A 201 -39.65 0.83 -27.07
N LYS A 202 -40.74 0.07 -26.93
CA LYS A 202 -42.01 0.34 -27.63
C LYS A 202 -42.82 1.35 -26.81
N GLY A 203 -42.98 2.58 -27.30
CA GLY A 203 -43.82 3.61 -26.66
C GLY A 203 -43.06 4.88 -26.26
N LYS A 204 -43.64 5.69 -25.36
CA LYS A 204 -43.00 6.90 -24.84
C LYS A 204 -41.76 6.52 -23.98
N PRO A 205 -40.66 7.30 -24.03
CA PRO A 205 -39.50 7.12 -23.15
C PRO A 205 -39.88 7.15 -21.66
N GLY A 206 -39.10 6.47 -20.83
CA GLY A 206 -39.24 6.46 -19.37
C GLY A 206 -39.79 5.17 -18.75
N ALA A 207 -39.83 5.15 -17.42
CA ALA A 207 -40.31 4.01 -16.63
C ALA A 207 -41.81 3.78 -16.82
N ARG A 208 -42.20 2.51 -16.98
CA ARG A 208 -43.58 2.05 -17.13
C ARG A 208 -43.86 0.98 -16.07
N ALA A 209 -45.03 1.04 -15.47
CA ALA A 209 -45.45 0.03 -14.51
C ALA A 209 -45.56 -1.36 -15.18
N PHE A 210 -45.17 -2.39 -14.43
CA PHE A 210 -45.33 -3.78 -14.85
C PHE A 210 -46.74 -4.27 -14.53
N GLN A 211 -47.30 -5.09 -15.43
CA GLN A 211 -48.52 -5.85 -15.22
C GLN A 211 -48.24 -7.35 -15.07
N SER A 212 -47.19 -7.85 -15.73
CA SER A 212 -46.67 -9.21 -15.58
C SER A 212 -45.30 -9.34 -16.24
N THR A 213 -44.59 -10.43 -15.96
CA THR A 213 -43.33 -10.80 -16.63
C THR A 213 -43.49 -11.02 -18.13
N ALA A 214 -44.69 -11.33 -18.63
CA ALA A 214 -44.96 -11.57 -20.05
C ALA A 214 -44.74 -10.33 -20.94
N GLN A 215 -44.62 -9.13 -20.35
CA GLN A 215 -44.32 -7.90 -21.08
C GLN A 215 -42.82 -7.75 -21.39
N LEU A 216 -41.97 -8.55 -20.74
CA LEU A 216 -40.53 -8.47 -20.92
C LEU A 216 -40.14 -8.98 -22.30
N PRO A 217 -39.39 -8.19 -23.09
CA PRO A 217 -38.88 -8.66 -24.37
C PRO A 217 -37.82 -9.75 -24.16
N VAL A 218 -37.90 -10.81 -24.96
CA VAL A 218 -36.87 -11.85 -25.01
C VAL A 218 -35.71 -11.39 -25.91
N ILE A 219 -34.50 -11.45 -25.37
CA ILE A 219 -33.25 -11.21 -26.11
C ILE A 219 -33.09 -12.35 -27.11
N LYS A 220 -33.04 -12.01 -28.40
CA LYS A 220 -32.84 -13.00 -29.46
C LYS A 220 -31.36 -13.36 -29.53
N LEU A 221 -31.01 -14.63 -29.38
CA LEU A 221 -29.62 -15.08 -29.47
C LEU A 221 -29.04 -14.77 -30.87
N HIS A 222 -27.84 -14.20 -30.89
CA HIS A 222 -27.03 -14.04 -32.10
C HIS A 222 -25.65 -14.68 -31.90
N GLN A 223 -25.12 -15.33 -32.94
CA GLN A 223 -23.88 -16.11 -32.87
C GLN A 223 -22.61 -15.28 -32.65
N LYS A 224 -22.62 -13.99 -33.01
CA LYS A 224 -21.44 -13.13 -32.93
C LYS A 224 -21.49 -12.29 -31.65
N ALA A 225 -20.59 -12.59 -30.72
CA ALA A 225 -20.32 -11.74 -29.57
C ALA A 225 -19.71 -10.39 -29.98
N GLU A 226 -20.09 -9.34 -29.26
CA GLU A 226 -19.62 -7.97 -29.46
C GLU A 226 -18.71 -7.49 -28.32
N GLY A 227 -18.91 -7.96 -27.10
CA GLY A 227 -18.06 -7.63 -25.96
C GLY A 227 -18.61 -8.16 -24.65
N GLY A 228 -17.81 -8.07 -23.57
CA GLY A 228 -18.24 -8.46 -22.23
C GLY A 228 -19.03 -7.36 -21.54
N HIS A 229 -20.13 -7.72 -20.88
CA HIS A 229 -21.00 -6.83 -20.13
C HIS A 229 -21.35 -7.42 -18.76
N ALA A 230 -21.38 -6.59 -17.72
CA ALA A 230 -21.79 -6.99 -16.38
C ALA A 230 -23.15 -6.35 -16.01
N PHE A 231 -24.04 -7.14 -15.42
CA PHE A 231 -25.42 -6.77 -15.13
C PHE A 231 -25.99 -7.59 -13.96
N ALA A 232 -27.26 -7.34 -13.62
CA ALA A 232 -27.96 -8.05 -12.56
C ALA A 232 -29.01 -9.00 -13.13
N LEU A 233 -29.07 -10.23 -12.58
CA LEU A 233 -30.24 -11.10 -12.73
C LEU A 233 -31.08 -10.98 -11.46
N LEU A 234 -32.36 -10.62 -11.60
CA LEU A 234 -33.26 -10.40 -10.46
C LEU A 234 -34.35 -11.48 -10.34
N GLY A 235 -34.33 -12.46 -11.25
CA GLY A 235 -35.35 -13.48 -11.32
C GLY A 235 -35.21 -14.42 -12.50
N TYR A 236 -36.18 -15.31 -12.64
CA TYR A 236 -36.33 -16.24 -13.76
C TYR A 236 -37.81 -16.53 -14.05
N THR A 237 -38.07 -16.97 -15.28
CA THR A 237 -39.36 -17.43 -15.79
C THR A 237 -39.21 -18.83 -16.39
N HIS A 238 -40.19 -19.32 -17.16
CA HIS A 238 -40.00 -20.55 -17.94
C HIS A 238 -39.18 -20.32 -19.22
N GLU A 239 -39.01 -19.07 -19.66
CA GLU A 239 -38.27 -18.73 -20.90
C GLU A 239 -36.79 -18.39 -20.63
N GLY A 240 -36.45 -17.92 -19.43
CA GLY A 240 -35.11 -17.45 -19.12
C GLY A 240 -34.99 -16.59 -17.87
N PHE A 241 -33.81 -16.02 -17.65
CA PHE A 241 -33.52 -15.11 -16.55
C PHE A 241 -34.03 -13.68 -16.82
N ILE A 242 -34.48 -12.99 -15.76
CA ILE A 242 -34.89 -11.59 -15.82
C ILE A 242 -33.67 -10.71 -15.59
N VAL A 243 -33.26 -9.99 -16.63
CA VAL A 243 -32.12 -9.07 -16.64
C VAL A 243 -32.57 -7.67 -16.20
N GLN A 244 -31.84 -7.05 -15.28
CA GLN A 244 -31.81 -5.59 -15.14
C GLN A 244 -30.51 -5.05 -15.74
N ASN A 245 -30.63 -4.16 -16.71
CA ASN A 245 -29.48 -3.54 -17.40
C ASN A 245 -29.20 -2.11 -16.88
N SER A 246 -28.09 -1.53 -17.32
CA SER A 246 -27.58 -0.19 -16.96
C SER A 246 -27.61 0.80 -18.12
N TRP A 247 -28.50 0.57 -19.10
CA TRP A 247 -28.65 1.38 -20.31
C TRP A 247 -29.91 2.24 -20.29
N SER A 248 -30.26 2.75 -19.10
CA SER A 248 -31.48 3.51 -18.80
C SER A 248 -32.78 2.71 -18.90
N THR A 249 -33.90 3.35 -18.53
CA THR A 249 -35.26 2.80 -18.67
C THR A 249 -35.72 2.68 -20.12
N ASP A 250 -34.99 3.28 -21.08
CA ASP A 250 -35.35 3.23 -22.49
C ASP A 250 -34.83 1.97 -23.21
N TRP A 251 -34.07 1.13 -22.50
CA TRP A 251 -33.69 -0.20 -22.97
C TRP A 251 -34.72 -1.26 -22.57
N GLY A 252 -35.06 -2.17 -23.49
CA GLY A 252 -35.98 -3.28 -23.23
C GLY A 252 -37.37 -2.82 -22.79
N TYR A 253 -37.86 -3.36 -21.68
CA TYR A 253 -39.05 -2.85 -20.98
C TYR A 253 -38.62 -2.19 -19.67
N SER A 254 -38.50 -0.87 -19.69
CA SER A 254 -38.13 -0.09 -18.49
C SER A 254 -36.79 -0.50 -17.86
N GLY A 255 -35.84 -0.94 -18.68
CA GLY A 255 -34.52 -1.43 -18.26
C GLY A 255 -34.41 -2.96 -18.13
N PHE A 256 -35.48 -3.69 -18.44
CA PHE A 256 -35.57 -5.14 -18.21
C PHE A 256 -35.82 -5.94 -19.49
N ALA A 257 -35.32 -7.18 -19.51
CA ALA A 257 -35.52 -8.15 -20.59
C ALA A 257 -35.39 -9.59 -20.08
N ILE A 258 -35.78 -10.56 -20.90
CA ILE A 258 -35.51 -11.99 -20.67
C ILE A 258 -34.25 -12.40 -21.44
N LEU A 259 -33.28 -12.98 -20.73
CA LEU A 259 -32.14 -13.70 -21.30
C LEU A 259 -32.43 -15.20 -21.27
N THR A 260 -32.51 -15.86 -22.43
CA THR A 260 -32.86 -17.28 -22.46
C THR A 260 -31.76 -18.14 -21.84
N TYR A 261 -32.10 -19.34 -21.39
CA TYR A 261 -31.12 -20.25 -20.79
C TYR A 261 -30.05 -20.69 -21.80
N GLU A 262 -30.41 -20.86 -23.05
CA GLU A 262 -29.48 -21.20 -24.13
C GLU A 262 -28.49 -20.07 -24.39
N ASP A 263 -28.98 -18.82 -24.37
CA ASP A 263 -28.13 -17.63 -24.52
C ASP A 263 -27.15 -17.52 -23.33
N TRP A 264 -27.64 -17.68 -22.10
CA TRP A 264 -26.79 -17.69 -20.91
C TRP A 264 -25.73 -18.81 -20.96
N LEU A 265 -26.09 -20.05 -21.30
CA LEU A 265 -25.12 -21.16 -21.39
C LEU A 265 -24.06 -20.90 -22.46
N ALA A 266 -24.42 -20.24 -23.55
CA ALA A 266 -23.49 -19.90 -24.63
C ALA A 266 -22.56 -18.72 -24.28
N ASN A 267 -23.08 -17.69 -23.60
CA ASN A 267 -22.41 -16.40 -23.48
C ASN A 267 -22.04 -16.00 -22.04
N GLY A 268 -22.62 -16.62 -21.02
CA GLY A 268 -22.37 -16.34 -19.61
C GLY A 268 -20.92 -16.63 -19.22
N THR A 269 -20.31 -15.73 -18.44
CA THR A 269 -18.91 -15.84 -18.02
C THR A 269 -18.75 -15.98 -16.52
N ASP A 270 -19.40 -15.13 -15.71
CA ASP A 270 -19.32 -15.21 -14.25
C ASP A 270 -20.70 -15.05 -13.62
N ALA A 271 -20.94 -15.80 -12.54
CA ALA A 271 -22.14 -15.66 -11.72
C ALA A 271 -21.79 -15.66 -10.24
N TRP A 272 -22.28 -14.65 -9.54
CA TRP A 272 -22.03 -14.43 -8.12
C TRP A 272 -23.33 -14.18 -7.38
N THR A 273 -23.51 -14.87 -6.26
CA THR A 273 -24.56 -14.58 -5.29
C THR A 273 -23.97 -13.90 -4.06
N VAL A 274 -24.73 -13.02 -3.44
CA VAL A 274 -24.27 -12.16 -2.34
C VAL A 274 -25.30 -12.11 -1.22
N GLY A 275 -24.82 -11.92 0.00
CA GLY A 275 -25.64 -11.63 1.18
C GLY A 275 -25.26 -10.28 1.78
N LEU A 276 -26.24 -9.41 2.03
CA LEU A 276 -26.00 -8.13 2.71
C LEU A 276 -25.48 -8.36 4.13
N GLY A 277 -24.46 -7.61 4.54
CA GLY A 277 -24.06 -7.55 5.93
C GLY A 277 -25.04 -6.72 6.76
N VAL A 278 -24.92 -6.82 8.08
CA VAL A 278 -25.76 -6.07 9.03
C VAL A 278 -25.29 -4.61 9.06
N PRO A 279 -26.19 -3.62 8.86
CA PRO A 279 -25.86 -2.21 9.05
C PRO A 279 -25.54 -1.96 10.52
N ILE A 280 -24.30 -1.60 10.83
CA ILE A 280 -23.93 -1.36 12.22
C ILE A 280 -23.98 0.15 12.47
N LYS A 281 -25.09 0.62 13.08
CA LYS A 281 -25.31 2.04 13.44
C LYS A 281 -24.21 2.63 14.34
N HIS A 282 -23.49 1.77 15.07
CA HIS A 282 -22.33 2.11 15.91
C HIS A 282 -21.17 1.11 15.71
N GLY A 283 -20.92 0.71 14.46
CA GLY A 283 -19.95 -0.34 14.14
C GLY A 283 -18.62 0.14 13.64
N THR A 284 -17.98 1.01 14.41
CA THR A 284 -16.55 0.82 14.66
C THR A 284 -16.34 -0.46 15.48
N VAL A 285 -16.68 -1.63 14.93
CA VAL A 285 -16.14 -2.92 15.40
C VAL A 285 -14.80 -3.04 14.66
N SER A 286 -13.64 -2.58 15.12
CA SER A 286 -13.13 -2.25 16.43
C SER A 286 -12.29 -0.97 16.29
N ARG A 287 -12.84 0.21 16.60
CA ARG A 287 -11.99 1.23 17.23
C ARG A 287 -12.03 0.87 18.70
N ASN A 288 -11.17 -0.04 19.13
CA ASN A 288 -10.92 -0.33 20.54
C ASN A 288 -10.24 0.86 21.26
N THR A 289 -10.74 2.07 21.03
CA THR A 289 -10.75 3.14 22.01
C THR A 289 -12.16 3.17 22.57
N ARG A 290 -12.47 2.25 23.51
CA ARG A 290 -13.31 2.70 24.63
C ARG A 290 -12.60 3.94 25.14
N PRO A 291 -13.24 5.12 25.19
CA PRO A 291 -12.71 6.16 26.02
C PRO A 291 -12.77 5.56 27.43
N SER A 292 -11.62 5.17 27.97
CA SER A 292 -11.44 5.36 29.39
C SER A 292 -11.88 6.80 29.63
N LYS A 293 -12.75 7.03 30.61
CA LYS A 293 -13.25 8.36 30.98
C LYS A 293 -12.11 9.25 31.53
N GLY A 294 -11.05 9.44 30.74
CA GLY A 294 -9.77 10.02 31.11
C GLY A 294 -8.74 10.15 29.98
N ALA A 295 -9.06 9.83 28.72
CA ALA A 295 -8.15 10.01 27.59
C ALA A 295 -8.82 10.61 26.34
N ASP A 296 -9.49 11.76 26.48
CA ASP A 296 -9.52 12.72 25.39
C ASP A 296 -8.08 13.23 25.24
N GLY A 297 -7.30 12.59 24.37
CA GLY A 297 -5.97 13.07 24.03
C GLY A 297 -6.09 14.52 23.57
N ALA A 298 -5.27 15.40 24.14
CA ALA A 298 -5.36 16.83 23.89
C ALA A 298 -5.49 17.13 22.38
N PRO A 299 -6.38 18.05 21.97
CA PRO A 299 -6.54 18.45 20.57
C PRO A 299 -5.18 18.88 20.02
N SER A 300 -4.82 18.39 18.83
CA SER A 300 -3.54 18.68 18.19
C SER A 300 -3.76 19.41 16.89
N ALA A 301 -3.42 20.69 16.89
CA ALA A 301 -3.45 21.51 15.69
C ALA A 301 -2.61 20.93 14.54
N PHE A 302 -1.54 20.17 14.83
CA PHE A 302 -0.69 19.56 13.81
C PHE A 302 -1.34 18.34 13.16
N ARG A 303 -2.03 17.51 13.95
CA ARG A 303 -2.72 16.32 13.40
C ARG A 303 -4.04 16.69 12.75
N ASP A 304 -4.76 17.65 13.32
CA ASP A 304 -6.03 18.15 12.78
C ASP A 304 -5.83 18.89 11.44
N ALA A 305 -4.62 19.36 11.16
CA ALA A 305 -4.25 19.97 9.88
C ALA A 305 -3.99 18.96 8.74
N LEU A 306 -3.87 17.66 9.05
CA LEU A 306 -3.64 16.63 8.02
C LEU A 306 -4.86 16.47 7.12
N LEU A 307 -4.61 16.19 5.84
CA LEU A 307 -5.67 15.82 4.92
C LEU A 307 -6.14 14.39 5.20
N THR A 308 -7.46 14.21 5.26
CA THR A 308 -8.07 12.89 5.38
C THR A 308 -7.69 12.03 4.19
N SER A 309 -7.30 10.79 4.48
CA SER A 309 -6.92 9.80 3.49
C SER A 309 -7.77 8.55 3.65
N SER A 310 -7.91 7.76 2.58
CA SER A 310 -8.57 6.46 2.62
C SER A 310 -7.74 5.48 1.83
N ALA A 311 -7.29 4.41 2.47
CA ALA A 311 -6.32 3.49 1.90
C ALA A 311 -6.92 2.12 1.55
N LYS A 312 -6.25 1.43 0.64
CA LYS A 312 -6.55 0.07 0.21
C LYS A 312 -6.40 -0.87 1.41
N ARG A 313 -7.46 -1.60 1.75
CA ARG A 313 -7.46 -2.58 2.85
C ARG A 313 -6.90 -3.92 2.39
N GLU A 314 -6.02 -4.52 3.18
CA GLU A 314 -5.48 -5.87 2.92
C GLU A 314 -6.39 -7.01 3.44
N GLY A 315 -7.12 -6.80 4.53
CA GLY A 315 -7.86 -7.83 5.28
C GLY A 315 -9.22 -8.28 4.73
N PHE A 316 -9.80 -9.28 5.39
CA PHE A 316 -10.99 -10.05 4.96
C PHE A 316 -12.33 -9.62 5.58
N SER A 317 -12.42 -8.45 6.23
CA SER A 317 -13.71 -7.97 6.76
C SER A 317 -13.62 -6.49 7.17
N LEU A 318 -14.76 -5.80 7.07
CA LEU A 318 -15.02 -4.53 7.75
C LEU A 318 -14.93 -4.62 9.28
N PHE A 319 -14.99 -5.84 9.84
CA PHE A 319 -15.18 -6.09 11.27
C PHE A 319 -14.05 -6.90 11.93
N SER A 320 -12.84 -6.82 11.39
CA SER A 320 -11.69 -7.44 12.05
C SER A 320 -11.47 -6.82 13.43
N ALA A 321 -11.41 -7.66 14.45
CA ALA A 321 -11.01 -7.24 15.79
C ALA A 321 -9.52 -6.87 15.76
N ASP A 322 -9.20 -5.58 15.72
CA ASP A 322 -7.87 -5.14 16.09
C ASP A 322 -7.66 -5.44 17.57
N SER A 323 -6.54 -6.12 17.87
CA SER A 323 -6.09 -6.34 19.24
C SER A 323 -6.07 -4.99 19.98
N PRO A 324 -6.57 -4.91 21.22
CA PRO A 324 -6.50 -3.67 21.99
C PRO A 324 -5.05 -3.18 22.01
N THR A 325 -4.84 -1.95 21.54
CA THR A 325 -3.54 -1.30 21.66
C THR A 325 -3.25 -1.10 23.13
N PRO A 326 -2.08 -1.50 23.64
CA PRO A 326 -1.69 -1.23 25.03
C PRO A 326 -1.82 0.26 25.34
N ASP A 327 -2.03 0.61 26.62
CA ASP A 327 -1.94 1.99 27.09
C ASP A 327 -0.58 2.57 26.70
N ARG A 328 -0.59 3.44 25.69
CA ARG A 328 0.62 4.05 25.14
C ARG A 328 0.83 5.43 25.75
N LYS A 329 2.08 5.75 26.09
CA LYS A 329 2.44 7.11 26.51
C LYS A 329 2.77 7.99 25.30
N GLY A 330 2.33 9.24 25.30
CA GLY A 330 2.68 10.23 24.28
C GLY A 330 1.49 10.61 23.39
N PRO A 331 1.76 11.21 22.21
CA PRO A 331 0.72 11.53 21.25
C PRO A 331 -0.04 10.29 20.80
N LEU A 332 -1.34 10.46 20.53
CA LEU A 332 -2.17 9.37 20.00
C LEU A 332 -1.60 8.90 18.64
N PRO A 333 -1.46 7.59 18.42
CA PRO A 333 -1.04 7.06 17.12
C PRO A 333 -1.97 7.51 15.99
N LEU A 334 -1.41 7.67 14.78
CA LEU A 334 -2.24 7.89 13.60
C LEU A 334 -3.06 6.64 13.25
N LYS A 335 -4.17 6.84 12.54
CA LYS A 335 -4.87 5.72 11.91
C LYS A 335 -4.05 5.22 10.72
N PRO A 336 -4.16 3.93 10.34
CA PRO A 336 -3.49 3.40 9.17
C PRO A 336 -3.78 4.19 7.89
N ASP A 337 -5.02 4.65 7.68
CA ASP A 337 -5.39 5.47 6.52
C ASP A 337 -4.60 6.79 6.46
N ASP A 338 -4.46 7.48 7.60
CA ASP A 338 -3.68 8.72 7.69
C ASP A 338 -2.18 8.45 7.47
N ALA A 339 -1.66 7.32 7.97
CA ALA A 339 -0.28 6.90 7.74
C ALA A 339 0.00 6.62 6.24
N TYR A 340 -0.95 6.01 5.52
CA TYR A 340 -0.86 5.88 4.06
C TYR A 340 -0.89 7.24 3.35
N GLY A 341 -1.62 8.21 3.89
CA GLY A 341 -1.60 9.61 3.41
C GLY A 341 -0.24 10.30 3.53
N LEU A 342 0.69 9.72 4.28
CA LEU A 342 2.07 10.19 4.46
C LEU A 342 3.10 9.28 3.79
N THR A 343 2.69 8.23 3.06
CA THR A 343 3.59 7.14 2.64
C THR A 343 3.47 6.82 1.16
N VAL A 344 4.59 6.90 0.43
CA VAL A 344 4.70 6.33 -0.92
C VAL A 344 5.22 4.89 -0.81
N VAL A 345 4.45 3.93 -1.33
CA VAL A 345 4.80 2.50 -1.28
C VAL A 345 5.38 2.06 -2.63
N PHE A 346 6.60 1.53 -2.59
CA PHE A 346 7.30 1.03 -3.77
C PHE A 346 7.05 -0.47 -3.96
N GLU A 347 6.81 -0.84 -5.21
CA GLU A 347 6.72 -2.21 -5.66
C GLU A 347 8.13 -2.80 -5.88
N ASN A 348 8.21 -4.12 -6.07
CA ASN A 348 9.48 -4.86 -6.15
C ASN A 348 10.25 -4.70 -7.47
N ASP A 349 9.99 -3.61 -8.19
CA ASP A 349 10.65 -3.17 -9.42
C ASP A 349 10.92 -1.64 -9.42
N GLY A 350 10.72 -0.97 -8.27
CA GLY A 350 10.86 0.48 -8.13
C GLY A 350 9.70 1.29 -8.71
N SER A 351 8.65 0.65 -9.23
CA SER A 351 7.39 1.32 -9.56
C SER A 351 6.55 1.59 -8.30
N ILE A 352 5.43 2.28 -8.48
CA ILE A 352 4.51 2.64 -7.40
C ILE A 352 3.19 1.93 -7.63
N GLY A 353 2.65 1.29 -6.59
CA GLY A 353 1.35 0.62 -6.65
C GLY A 353 0.25 1.48 -6.05
N PRO A 354 -1.02 1.29 -6.45
CA PRO A 354 -2.11 2.09 -5.93
C PRO A 354 -2.41 1.70 -4.47
N ARG A 355 -2.47 2.70 -3.59
CA ARG A 355 -2.78 2.55 -2.16
C ARG A 355 -3.87 3.49 -1.67
N LEU A 356 -3.95 4.72 -2.18
CA LEU A 356 -5.08 5.60 -1.88
C LEU A 356 -6.26 5.25 -2.79
N VAL A 357 -7.46 5.22 -2.23
CA VAL A 357 -8.67 4.77 -2.96
C VAL A 357 -9.53 5.91 -3.50
N ALA A 358 -9.33 7.13 -3.00
CA ALA A 358 -10.13 8.31 -3.33
C ALA A 358 -9.37 9.24 -4.30
N VAL A 359 -8.55 8.67 -5.17
CA VAL A 359 -7.71 9.42 -6.13
C VAL A 359 -7.76 8.73 -7.49
N LYS A 360 -7.53 9.49 -8.57
CA LYS A 360 -7.68 9.00 -9.96
C LYS A 360 -6.80 7.78 -10.26
N ASP A 361 -5.52 7.87 -9.93
CA ASP A 361 -4.47 6.92 -10.31
C ASP A 361 -3.25 7.01 -9.37
N VAL A 362 -2.22 6.21 -9.63
CA VAL A 362 -0.97 6.22 -8.85
C VAL A 362 -0.26 7.58 -8.88
N ARG A 363 -0.25 8.30 -10.00
CA ARG A 363 0.43 9.61 -10.08
C ARG A 363 -0.31 10.66 -9.25
N ALA A 364 -1.64 10.67 -9.32
CA ALA A 364 -2.48 11.47 -8.45
C ALA A 364 -2.27 11.10 -6.98
N SER A 365 -2.06 9.82 -6.65
CA SER A 365 -1.70 9.38 -5.30
C SER A 365 -0.39 10.02 -4.81
N VAL A 366 0.67 10.01 -5.64
CA VAL A 366 1.95 10.63 -5.27
C VAL A 366 1.83 12.14 -5.17
N ALA A 367 1.14 12.80 -6.11
CA ALA A 367 0.88 14.24 -6.04
C ALA A 367 0.14 14.61 -4.75
N ARG A 368 -0.88 13.81 -4.38
CA ARG A 368 -1.62 13.98 -3.13
C ARG A 368 -0.71 13.92 -1.91
N ILE A 369 0.15 12.90 -1.82
CA ILE A 369 1.00 12.63 -0.65
C ILE A 369 2.18 13.61 -0.55
N VAL A 370 2.82 13.91 -1.68
CA VAL A 370 4.13 14.59 -1.73
C VAL A 370 4.00 16.09 -1.97
N PHE A 371 2.93 16.54 -2.64
CA PHE A 371 2.71 17.94 -2.97
C PHE A 371 1.53 18.54 -2.21
N GLU A 372 0.32 18.02 -2.41
CA GLU A 372 -0.90 18.65 -1.88
C GLU A 372 -1.00 18.57 -0.36
N ALA A 373 -0.77 17.39 0.22
CA ALA A 373 -0.88 17.16 1.66
C ALA A 373 0.09 18.00 2.51
N PRO A 374 1.42 18.07 2.22
CA PRO A 374 2.32 18.93 2.99
C PRO A 374 2.00 20.42 2.84
N GLN A 375 1.58 20.85 1.64
CA GLN A 375 1.17 22.24 1.40
C GLN A 375 -0.08 22.59 2.23
N ALA A 376 -1.12 21.76 2.14
CA ALA A 376 -2.36 21.96 2.87
C ALA A 376 -2.12 21.92 4.38
N TRP A 377 -1.34 20.94 4.87
CA TRP A 377 -0.97 20.85 6.27
C TRP A 377 -0.35 22.16 6.77
N TYR A 378 0.67 22.67 6.07
CA TYR A 378 1.34 23.90 6.45
C TYR A 378 0.41 25.14 6.40
N HIS A 379 -0.53 25.18 5.47
CA HIS A 379 -1.52 26.27 5.36
C HIS A 379 -2.60 26.20 6.44
N ASN A 380 -3.00 24.99 6.85
CA ASN A 380 -4.02 24.76 7.86
C ASN A 380 -3.52 24.94 9.30
N LEU A 381 -2.18 25.02 9.51
CA LEU A 381 -1.63 25.29 10.83
C LEU A 381 -2.02 26.69 11.35
N PRO A 382 -2.47 26.81 12.62
CA PRO A 382 -2.72 28.10 13.26
C PRO A 382 -1.45 28.96 13.28
N ALA A 383 -1.60 30.28 13.10
CA ALA A 383 -0.47 31.21 13.02
C ALA A 383 0.54 31.10 14.17
N GLY A 384 0.07 30.84 15.40
CA GLY A 384 0.95 30.67 16.58
C GLY A 384 1.69 29.34 16.68
N LYS A 385 1.33 28.34 15.86
CA LYS A 385 1.96 27.01 15.80
C LYS A 385 2.72 26.76 14.49
N LYS A 386 2.53 27.64 13.51
CA LYS A 386 3.12 27.51 12.18
C LYS A 386 4.63 27.77 12.19
N PRO A 387 5.47 26.80 11.77
CA PRO A 387 6.91 27.02 11.71
C PRO A 387 7.27 28.01 10.60
N LYS A 388 8.41 28.71 10.74
CA LYS A 388 8.88 29.72 9.77
C LYS A 388 9.10 29.18 8.35
N VAL A 389 9.49 27.91 8.26
CA VAL A 389 9.72 27.18 7.02
C VAL A 389 9.02 25.83 7.12
N LEU A 390 8.57 25.29 5.99
CA LEU A 390 8.04 23.94 5.88
C LEU A 390 9.20 22.95 5.86
N ARG A 391 9.37 22.20 6.96
CA ARG A 391 10.36 21.13 7.05
C ARG A 391 9.74 19.82 6.65
N ILE A 392 10.33 19.15 5.67
CA ILE A 392 9.88 17.85 5.19
C ILE A 392 10.96 16.81 5.51
N ALA A 393 10.62 15.87 6.38
CA ALA A 393 11.48 14.74 6.70
C ALA A 393 11.14 13.56 5.78
N VAL A 394 11.93 13.37 4.72
CA VAL A 394 11.78 12.23 3.80
C VAL A 394 12.47 11.01 4.43
N PHE A 395 11.66 10.09 4.96
CA PHE A 395 12.10 8.93 5.69
C PHE A 395 11.98 7.67 4.83
N SER A 396 13.12 7.17 4.36
CA SER A 396 13.24 5.90 3.66
C SER A 396 13.49 4.78 4.67
N HIS A 397 12.45 3.98 4.94
CA HIS A 397 12.59 2.82 5.82
C HIS A 397 13.53 1.77 5.24
N GLY A 398 14.18 1.02 6.12
CA GLY A 398 14.95 -0.15 5.71
C GLY A 398 14.05 -1.21 5.08
N GLY A 399 14.62 -2.08 4.24
CA GLY A 399 13.95 -3.27 3.71
C GLY A 399 13.61 -4.32 4.79
N LEU A 400 13.51 -3.92 6.05
CA LEU A 400 13.40 -4.76 7.23
C LEU A 400 11.96 -5.13 7.58
N ASN A 401 10.96 -4.50 6.98
CA ASN A 401 9.56 -4.68 7.37
C ASN A 401 8.68 -4.85 6.13
N SER A 402 7.71 -5.77 6.22
CA SER A 402 6.52 -5.75 5.35
C SER A 402 5.82 -4.39 5.36
N GLU A 403 5.08 -4.08 4.28
CA GLU A 403 4.27 -2.85 4.17
C GLU A 403 3.43 -2.61 5.44
N LYS A 404 2.73 -3.65 5.91
CA LYS A 404 1.90 -3.60 7.12
C LYS A 404 2.68 -3.24 8.39
N ALA A 405 3.87 -3.83 8.58
CA ALA A 405 4.70 -3.52 9.73
C ALA A 405 5.28 -2.11 9.66
N SER A 406 5.64 -1.64 8.45
CA SER A 406 6.05 -0.25 8.20
C SER A 406 4.93 0.74 8.55
N ILE A 407 3.69 0.50 8.08
CA ILE A 407 2.56 1.37 8.38
C ILE A 407 2.25 1.44 9.87
N LYS A 408 2.30 0.30 10.60
CA LYS A 408 2.14 0.32 12.07
C LYS A 408 3.21 1.17 12.77
N ARG A 409 4.47 1.08 12.32
CA ARG A 409 5.56 1.91 12.81
C ARG A 409 5.31 3.39 12.51
N ILE A 410 4.85 3.71 11.31
CA ILE A 410 4.52 5.07 10.90
C ILE A 410 3.40 5.64 11.76
N CYS A 411 2.34 4.87 12.03
CA CYS A 411 1.28 5.27 12.95
C CYS A 411 1.84 5.69 14.32
N ALA A 412 2.89 5.00 14.77
CA ALA A 412 3.56 5.27 16.01
C ALA A 412 4.52 6.46 15.97
N MET A 413 5.27 6.62 14.89
CA MET A 413 6.37 7.57 14.80
C MET A 413 5.95 8.94 14.26
N ALA A 414 5.08 8.97 13.25
CA ALA A 414 4.67 10.21 12.56
C ALA A 414 4.11 11.29 13.49
N PRO A 415 3.30 10.98 14.54
CA PRO A 415 2.84 12.00 15.48
C PRO A 415 3.99 12.80 16.10
N TYR A 416 5.10 12.18 16.47
CA TYR A 416 6.22 12.90 17.08
C TYR A 416 6.89 13.90 16.13
N PHE A 417 6.96 13.60 14.83
CA PHE A 417 7.47 14.56 13.85
C PHE A 417 6.52 15.76 13.71
N LEU A 418 5.23 15.47 13.57
CA LEU A 418 4.19 16.49 13.39
C LEU A 418 4.11 17.44 14.59
N GLU A 419 4.10 16.92 15.81
CA GLU A 419 4.01 17.73 17.04
C GLU A 419 5.27 18.60 17.27
N ASN A 420 6.38 18.30 16.61
CA ASN A 420 7.59 19.13 16.58
C ASN A 420 7.65 20.06 15.34
N GLY A 421 6.55 20.21 14.60
CA GLY A 421 6.49 21.09 13.43
C GLY A 421 7.28 20.59 12.22
N VAL A 422 7.51 19.29 12.10
CA VAL A 422 8.18 18.64 10.97
C VAL A 422 7.16 17.75 10.26
N TYR A 423 6.96 17.96 8.96
CA TYR A 423 6.09 17.11 8.16
C TYR A 423 6.84 15.84 7.74
N PRO A 424 6.43 14.64 8.19
CA PRO A 424 7.10 13.41 7.77
C PRO A 424 6.53 12.90 6.44
N LEU A 425 7.40 12.49 5.52
CA LEU A 425 7.08 11.83 4.27
C LEU A 425 7.80 10.49 4.23
N PHE A 426 7.07 9.38 4.20
CA PHE A 426 7.64 8.04 4.29
C PHE A 426 7.77 7.37 2.92
N ILE A 427 8.83 6.58 2.75
CA ILE A 427 9.01 5.65 1.64
C ILE A 427 9.11 4.24 2.21
N THR A 428 8.18 3.37 1.77
CA THR A 428 8.04 1.99 2.25
C THR A 428 8.16 1.00 1.09
N TRP A 429 8.77 -0.16 1.32
CA TRP A 429 8.81 -1.27 0.38
C TRP A 429 7.58 -2.17 0.55
N ARG A 430 7.02 -2.70 -0.54
CA ARG A 430 5.91 -3.67 -0.46
C ARG A 430 6.30 -4.92 0.33
N THR A 431 7.47 -5.50 0.04
CA THR A 431 7.98 -6.68 0.76
C THR A 431 9.25 -6.35 1.53
N GLY A 432 9.32 -6.78 2.80
CA GLY A 432 10.52 -6.68 3.60
C GLY A 432 11.57 -7.70 3.14
N VAL A 433 12.64 -7.22 2.51
CA VAL A 433 13.78 -8.03 2.04
C VAL A 433 14.48 -8.78 3.19
N VAL A 434 14.46 -8.23 4.42
CA VAL A 434 15.04 -8.94 5.57
C VAL A 434 14.16 -10.05 6.11
N GLU A 435 12.82 -9.96 5.99
CA GLU A 435 11.96 -11.12 6.24
C GLU A 435 12.37 -12.25 5.29
N THR A 436 12.59 -11.93 4.01
CA THR A 436 13.13 -12.89 3.03
C THR A 436 14.53 -13.42 3.41
N PHE A 437 15.45 -12.58 3.91
CA PHE A 437 16.76 -13.06 4.38
C PHE A 437 16.65 -13.95 5.62
N ILE A 438 15.81 -13.58 6.58
CA ILE A 438 15.52 -14.36 7.79
C ILE A 438 14.95 -15.72 7.38
N ASP A 439 14.01 -15.74 6.44
CA ASP A 439 13.39 -16.97 5.93
C ASP A 439 14.42 -17.82 5.18
N ILE A 440 15.27 -17.24 4.33
CA ILE A 440 16.39 -17.95 3.68
C ILE A 440 17.31 -18.60 4.71
N VAL A 441 17.68 -17.86 5.77
CA VAL A 441 18.56 -18.35 6.83
C VAL A 441 17.88 -19.50 7.61
N LYS A 442 16.59 -19.35 7.96
CA LYS A 442 15.81 -20.36 8.69
C LYS A 442 15.53 -21.61 7.87
N ASP A 443 15.08 -21.48 6.63
CA ASP A 443 14.69 -22.59 5.75
C ASP A 443 15.88 -23.48 5.42
N LYS A 444 17.03 -22.86 5.10
CA LYS A 444 18.26 -23.61 4.82
C LYS A 444 18.79 -24.33 6.05
N TYR A 445 18.61 -23.76 7.24
CA TYR A 445 18.93 -24.43 8.48
C TYR A 445 17.98 -25.61 8.78
N ALA A 446 16.67 -25.44 8.61
CA ALA A 446 15.68 -26.49 8.86
C ALA A 446 15.94 -27.73 7.99
N VAL A 447 16.24 -27.53 6.70
CA VAL A 447 16.59 -28.62 5.76
C VAL A 447 17.85 -29.37 6.21
N GLN A 448 18.87 -28.66 6.70
CA GLN A 448 20.11 -29.30 7.12
C GLN A 448 19.98 -30.01 8.49
N SER A 449 19.11 -29.52 9.37
CA SER A 449 18.83 -30.14 10.66
C SER A 449 18.09 -31.49 10.55
N LEU A 450 17.33 -31.69 9.47
CA LEU A 450 16.65 -32.95 9.17
C LEU A 450 17.62 -34.05 8.67
N ASP A 451 18.76 -33.66 8.09
CA ASP A 451 19.83 -34.58 7.66
C ASP A 451 20.93 -34.78 8.74
N ALA A 452 20.90 -34.02 9.84
CA ALA A 452 22.00 -33.92 10.79
C ALA A 452 21.75 -34.61 12.14
N GLY A 453 21.15 -35.80 12.14
CA GLY A 453 21.05 -36.66 13.32
C GLY A 453 22.41 -37.06 13.96
N SER A 454 23.54 -36.69 13.35
CA SER A 454 24.89 -37.05 13.81
C SER A 454 25.77 -35.86 14.24
N PHE A 455 25.31 -34.61 14.15
CA PHE A 455 26.17 -33.43 14.39
C PHE A 455 26.00 -32.78 15.77
N LEU A 456 24.88 -33.05 16.45
CA LEU A 456 24.52 -32.41 17.73
C LEU A 456 25.32 -32.91 18.95
N ASP A 457 25.94 -34.09 18.89
CA ASP A 457 26.70 -34.65 20.02
C ASP A 457 28.16 -34.15 20.12
N THR A 458 28.72 -33.55 19.06
CA THR A 458 30.17 -33.24 18.98
C THR A 458 30.52 -31.79 19.37
N LEU A 459 29.56 -30.97 19.81
CA LEU A 459 29.74 -29.51 19.96
C LEU A 459 29.59 -28.99 21.41
N LYS A 460 30.11 -29.72 22.41
CA LYS A 460 30.09 -29.29 23.83
C LYS A 460 31.39 -28.73 24.40
N GLY A 461 32.42 -28.44 23.60
CA GLY A 461 33.64 -27.77 24.10
C GLY A 461 34.34 -26.96 23.03
N LEU A 462 34.68 -25.69 23.35
CA LEU A 462 35.32 -24.64 22.51
C LEU A 462 34.32 -23.70 21.77
N LYS A 463 33.68 -22.78 22.53
CA LYS A 463 32.63 -21.88 22.05
C LYS A 463 33.04 -20.91 20.93
N ASP A 464 34.26 -20.37 20.93
CA ASP A 464 34.60 -19.25 20.03
C ASP A 464 35.01 -19.71 18.62
N LYS A 465 35.86 -20.74 18.50
CA LYS A 465 36.24 -21.32 17.20
C LYS A 465 35.07 -22.02 16.50
N ALA A 466 34.16 -22.62 17.28
CA ALA A 466 32.95 -23.24 16.75
C ALA A 466 31.96 -22.20 16.21
N THR A 467 31.83 -21.04 16.88
CA THR A 467 30.95 -19.95 16.43
C THR A 467 31.44 -19.32 15.12
N GLU A 468 32.74 -19.07 14.98
CA GLU A 468 33.28 -18.52 13.72
C GLU A 468 33.23 -19.54 12.56
N ALA A 469 33.36 -20.83 12.84
CA ALA A 469 33.13 -21.88 11.83
C ALA A 469 31.64 -21.97 11.43
N TRP A 470 30.74 -21.77 12.40
CA TRP A 470 29.30 -21.75 12.18
C TRP A 470 28.84 -20.59 11.30
N ASP A 471 29.23 -19.35 11.64
CA ASP A 471 28.87 -18.16 10.86
C ASP A 471 29.37 -18.28 9.41
N ARG A 472 30.60 -18.79 9.20
CA ARG A 472 31.13 -19.08 7.86
C ARG A 472 30.31 -20.13 7.10
N GLY A 473 29.78 -21.14 7.79
CA GLY A 473 28.87 -22.12 7.21
C GLY A 473 27.58 -21.47 6.72
N VAL A 474 26.95 -20.63 7.56
CA VAL A 474 25.74 -19.87 7.21
C VAL A 474 26.00 -18.91 6.04
N GLU A 475 27.14 -18.21 6.05
CA GLU A 475 27.56 -17.31 4.96
C GLU A 475 27.63 -18.05 3.62
N VAL A 476 28.29 -19.22 3.56
CA VAL A 476 28.42 -20.01 2.33
C VAL A 476 27.08 -20.54 1.83
N ILE A 477 26.24 -21.06 2.74
CA ILE A 477 24.94 -21.66 2.37
C ILE A 477 23.97 -20.60 1.85
N THR A 478 24.02 -19.39 2.41
CA THR A 478 23.09 -18.31 2.06
C THR A 478 23.62 -17.36 0.99
N GLN A 479 24.91 -17.42 0.64
CA GLN A 479 25.56 -16.51 -0.32
C GLN A 479 24.80 -16.36 -1.63
N GLN A 480 24.46 -17.47 -2.30
CA GLN A 480 23.77 -17.43 -3.60
C GLN A 480 22.33 -16.91 -3.50
N PRO A 481 21.43 -17.50 -2.69
CA PRO A 481 20.05 -17.02 -2.59
C PRO A 481 19.97 -15.61 -1.98
N GLY A 482 20.73 -15.33 -0.92
CA GLY A 482 20.77 -14.03 -0.26
C GLY A 482 21.43 -12.95 -1.14
N GLY A 483 22.53 -13.26 -1.80
CA GLY A 483 23.18 -12.35 -2.74
C GLY A 483 22.31 -12.02 -3.96
N ALA A 484 21.47 -12.94 -4.44
CA ALA A 484 20.49 -12.65 -5.48
C ALA A 484 19.42 -11.65 -5.00
N GLN A 485 18.83 -11.87 -3.82
CA GLN A 485 17.83 -10.98 -3.24
C GLN A 485 18.41 -9.60 -2.91
N TRP A 486 19.64 -9.54 -2.38
CA TRP A 486 20.33 -8.29 -2.12
C TRP A 486 20.61 -7.49 -3.39
N ARG A 487 21.08 -8.13 -4.47
CA ARG A 487 21.26 -7.49 -5.78
C ARG A 487 19.93 -6.98 -6.34
N GLN A 488 18.87 -7.76 -6.25
CA GLN A 488 17.54 -7.33 -6.69
C GLN A 488 17.09 -6.08 -5.93
N MET A 489 17.29 -6.02 -4.61
CA MET A 489 16.94 -4.83 -3.83
C MET A 489 17.74 -3.59 -4.27
N LYS A 490 19.05 -3.71 -4.52
CA LYS A 490 19.87 -2.62 -5.08
C LYS A 490 19.34 -2.18 -6.47
N GLN A 491 18.98 -3.14 -7.32
CA GLN A 491 18.39 -2.87 -8.63
C GLN A 491 17.02 -2.18 -8.53
N ASN A 492 16.19 -2.54 -7.56
CA ASN A 492 14.89 -1.91 -7.33
C ASN A 492 15.03 -0.46 -6.88
N ALA A 493 15.98 -0.16 -5.98
CA ALA A 493 16.28 1.20 -5.57
C ALA A 493 16.75 2.06 -6.75
N LEU A 494 17.60 1.50 -7.61
CA LEU A 494 18.04 2.17 -8.84
C LEU A 494 16.88 2.36 -9.83
N ALA A 495 16.07 1.33 -10.06
CA ALA A 495 14.94 1.36 -10.99
C ALA A 495 13.90 2.44 -10.60
N ALA A 496 13.73 2.71 -9.31
CA ALA A 496 12.88 3.80 -8.84
C ALA A 496 13.39 5.21 -9.25
N SER A 497 14.68 5.34 -9.59
CA SER A 497 15.34 6.60 -9.97
C SER A 497 15.54 6.80 -11.48
N ILE A 498 15.20 5.81 -12.30
CA ILE A 498 15.43 5.83 -13.76
C ILE A 498 14.09 5.76 -14.48
N PRO A 499 13.84 6.54 -15.55
CA PRO A 499 12.58 6.49 -16.30
C PRO A 499 12.23 5.08 -16.79
N GLY A 500 10.95 4.75 -16.79
CA GLY A 500 10.44 3.49 -17.30
C GLY A 500 9.00 3.61 -17.81
N TYR A 501 8.40 2.48 -18.19
CA TYR A 501 7.03 2.45 -18.71
C TYR A 501 5.97 2.74 -17.63
N THR A 502 6.25 2.39 -16.37
CA THR A 502 5.37 2.67 -15.22
C THR A 502 5.91 3.86 -14.42
N PRO A 503 5.05 4.58 -13.67
CA PRO A 503 5.49 5.64 -12.76
C PRO A 503 6.57 5.13 -11.79
N ARG A 504 7.68 5.88 -11.67
CA ARG A 504 8.87 5.46 -10.94
C ARG A 504 8.99 6.21 -9.62
N GLY A 505 9.13 5.45 -8.54
CA GLY A 505 9.08 5.92 -7.15
C GLY A 505 9.77 7.24 -6.87
N LEU A 506 11.09 7.27 -7.03
CA LEU A 506 11.91 8.43 -6.67
C LEU A 506 11.78 9.58 -7.66
N LEU A 507 11.52 9.29 -8.94
CA LEU A 507 11.28 10.33 -9.94
C LEU A 507 9.98 11.07 -9.64
N GLU A 508 8.87 10.36 -9.44
CA GLU A 508 7.57 10.96 -9.13
C GLU A 508 7.59 11.71 -7.80
N ILE A 509 8.29 11.19 -6.76
CA ILE A 509 8.50 11.93 -5.51
C ILE A 509 9.28 13.22 -5.79
N THR A 510 10.36 13.14 -6.55
CA THR A 510 11.21 14.30 -6.80
C THR A 510 10.47 15.38 -7.60
N ASP A 511 9.73 15.00 -8.64
CA ASP A 511 8.97 15.94 -9.48
C ASP A 511 7.87 16.64 -8.67
N ASN A 512 7.22 15.94 -7.72
CA ASN A 512 6.21 16.55 -6.86
C ASN A 512 6.81 17.40 -5.73
N LEU A 513 8.01 17.05 -5.21
CA LEU A 513 8.76 17.93 -4.32
C LEU A 513 9.20 19.21 -5.04
N GLU A 514 9.59 19.13 -6.31
CA GLU A 514 9.92 20.30 -7.12
C GLU A 514 8.72 21.23 -7.29
N LYS A 515 7.53 20.69 -7.60
CA LYS A 515 6.28 21.46 -7.63
C LYS A 515 5.98 22.11 -6.27
N LEU A 516 6.15 21.38 -5.18
CA LEU A 516 5.94 21.90 -3.82
C LEU A 516 6.87 23.06 -3.51
N VAL A 517 8.16 22.88 -3.76
CA VAL A 517 9.18 23.91 -3.53
C VAL A 517 8.91 25.13 -4.42
N GLY A 518 8.52 24.92 -5.68
CA GLY A 518 8.11 25.99 -6.59
C GLY A 518 6.90 26.78 -6.09
N ALA A 519 5.90 26.10 -5.54
CA ALA A 519 4.68 26.73 -5.01
C ALA A 519 4.91 27.47 -3.67
N MET A 520 5.77 26.94 -2.81
CA MET A 520 6.07 27.52 -1.49
C MET A 520 7.20 28.56 -1.52
N GLY A 521 8.06 28.49 -2.54
CA GLY A 521 9.32 29.22 -2.64
C GLY A 521 10.47 28.49 -1.94
N THR A 522 11.63 28.42 -2.61
CA THR A 522 12.82 27.67 -2.14
C THR A 522 13.32 28.07 -0.76
N ALA A 523 13.21 29.35 -0.39
CA ALA A 523 13.62 29.84 0.93
C ALA A 523 12.69 29.40 2.08
N ASN A 524 11.50 28.88 1.75
CA ASN A 524 10.46 28.51 2.71
C ASN A 524 10.34 26.99 2.92
N VAL A 525 11.19 26.19 2.28
CA VAL A 525 11.15 24.72 2.36
C VAL A 525 12.53 24.17 2.70
N GLU A 526 12.58 23.23 3.64
CA GLU A 526 13.78 22.47 3.98
C GLU A 526 13.51 20.97 3.79
N LEU A 527 14.35 20.30 3.00
CA LEU A 527 14.28 18.84 2.80
C LEU A 527 15.30 18.14 3.68
N HIS A 528 14.84 17.20 4.51
CA HIS A 528 15.67 16.42 5.42
C HIS A 528 15.56 14.95 5.07
N LEU A 529 16.66 14.34 4.62
CA LEU A 529 16.68 12.93 4.20
C LEU A 529 17.04 12.03 5.38
N ILE A 530 16.25 11.00 5.64
CA ILE A 530 16.52 9.98 6.66
C ILE A 530 16.50 8.61 5.99
N GLY A 531 17.58 7.84 6.10
CA GLY A 531 17.70 6.54 5.43
C GLY A 531 18.15 5.48 6.40
N HIS A 532 17.29 4.51 6.71
CA HIS A 532 17.64 3.38 7.58
C HIS A 532 18.03 2.15 6.76
N SER A 533 19.15 1.51 7.09
CA SER A 533 19.60 0.28 6.43
C SER A 533 19.59 0.43 4.90
N ALA A 534 18.85 -0.41 4.17
CA ALA A 534 18.71 -0.34 2.71
C ALA A 534 18.06 0.96 2.21
N GLY A 535 17.33 1.68 3.07
CA GLY A 535 16.85 3.04 2.79
C GLY A 535 17.99 4.02 2.48
N SER A 536 19.24 3.73 2.89
CA SER A 536 20.41 4.51 2.48
C SER A 536 20.76 4.36 1.00
N LEU A 537 20.38 3.26 0.35
CA LEU A 537 20.51 3.11 -1.11
C LEU A 537 19.49 4.01 -1.82
N MET A 538 18.25 3.99 -1.33
CA MET A 538 17.17 4.83 -1.84
C MET A 538 17.51 6.32 -1.73
N ASN A 539 17.98 6.74 -0.56
CA ASN A 539 18.40 8.12 -0.33
C ASN A 539 19.63 8.53 -1.15
N GLY A 540 20.53 7.60 -1.49
CA GLY A 540 21.69 7.90 -2.33
C GLY A 540 21.29 8.23 -3.77
N HIS A 541 20.24 7.59 -4.29
CA HIS A 541 19.65 7.96 -5.57
C HIS A 541 18.83 9.25 -5.45
N LEU A 542 18.00 9.37 -4.40
CA LEU A 542 17.15 10.55 -4.19
C LEU A 542 17.97 11.83 -4.04
N ILE A 543 19.05 11.84 -3.24
CA ILE A 543 19.85 13.04 -3.01
C ILE A 543 20.47 13.58 -4.30
N GLN A 544 20.84 12.71 -5.24
CA GLN A 544 21.32 13.12 -6.57
C GLN A 544 20.20 13.74 -7.40
N LEU A 545 19.00 13.11 -7.41
CA LEU A 545 17.83 13.63 -8.14
C LEU A 545 17.38 15.00 -7.62
N LEU A 546 17.39 15.18 -6.30
CA LEU A 546 17.07 16.45 -5.63
C LEU A 546 18.11 17.53 -5.97
N TRP A 547 19.40 17.20 -5.87
CA TRP A 547 20.49 18.11 -6.17
C TRP A 547 20.48 18.57 -7.64
N ASN A 548 20.27 17.64 -8.57
CA ASN A 548 20.22 17.94 -10.00
C ASN A 548 19.06 18.88 -10.39
N ARG A 549 18.02 18.98 -9.55
CA ARG A 549 16.89 19.91 -9.70
C ARG A 549 17.01 21.16 -8.81
N GLY A 550 18.13 21.33 -8.11
CA GLY A 550 18.37 22.49 -7.25
C GLY A 550 17.46 22.56 -6.01
N LEU A 551 16.97 21.42 -5.52
CA LEU A 551 16.07 21.38 -4.36
C LEU A 551 16.82 21.56 -3.03
N PRO A 552 16.19 22.21 -2.02
CA PRO A 552 16.87 22.68 -0.81
C PRO A 552 17.09 21.54 0.21
N ILE A 553 18.14 20.75 0.01
CA ILE A 553 18.54 19.70 0.95
C ILE A 553 19.22 20.35 2.17
N ALA A 554 18.57 20.26 3.33
CA ALA A 554 19.05 20.84 4.58
C ALA A 554 19.90 19.87 5.40
N THR A 555 19.50 18.59 5.50
CA THR A 555 20.27 17.55 6.23
C THR A 555 20.10 16.18 5.57
N SER A 556 21.07 15.29 5.79
CA SER A 556 20.94 13.86 5.47
C SER A 556 21.43 13.03 6.66
N THR A 557 20.56 12.18 7.22
CA THR A 557 20.85 11.33 8.37
C THR A 557 20.69 9.87 7.95
N LEU A 558 21.76 9.09 8.06
CA LEU A 558 21.73 7.65 7.76
C LEU A 558 21.82 6.83 9.04
N LEU A 559 20.88 5.90 9.20
CA LEU A 559 20.77 5.00 10.34
C LEU A 559 21.21 3.60 9.89
N ALA A 560 22.29 3.07 10.46
CA ALA A 560 22.92 1.80 10.09
C ALA A 560 22.97 1.57 8.55
N PRO A 561 23.54 2.51 7.76
CA PRO A 561 23.45 2.46 6.30
C PRO A 561 24.05 1.19 5.71
N ALA A 562 23.27 0.47 4.92
CA ALA A 562 23.67 -0.81 4.34
C ALA A 562 24.25 -0.66 2.91
N CYS A 563 24.83 0.50 2.59
CA CYS A 563 25.42 0.78 1.29
C CYS A 563 26.95 0.65 1.31
N THR A 564 27.53 0.22 0.19
CA THR A 564 28.99 0.11 0.01
C THR A 564 29.65 1.48 0.00
N LEU A 565 30.94 1.55 0.33
CA LEU A 565 31.67 2.82 0.24
C LEU A 565 31.75 3.34 -1.20
N ASP A 566 31.82 2.46 -2.19
CA ASP A 566 31.76 2.83 -3.61
C ASP A 566 30.44 3.55 -3.96
N PHE A 567 29.31 2.98 -3.57
CA PHE A 567 28.01 3.63 -3.75
C PHE A 567 27.98 5.01 -3.09
N THR A 568 28.53 5.13 -1.88
CA THR A 568 28.53 6.41 -1.16
C THR A 568 29.43 7.46 -1.79
N ASN A 569 30.55 7.06 -2.38
CA ASN A 569 31.42 7.92 -3.16
C ASN A 569 30.71 8.45 -4.41
N GLN A 570 29.97 7.58 -5.11
CA GLN A 570 29.25 7.94 -6.33
C GLN A 570 28.00 8.79 -6.08
N THR A 571 27.42 8.70 -4.87
CA THR A 571 26.14 9.35 -4.53
C THR A 571 26.32 10.53 -3.57
N TYR A 572 26.36 10.27 -2.26
CA TYR A 572 26.38 11.28 -1.21
C TYR A 572 27.60 12.20 -1.31
N ARG A 573 28.80 11.64 -1.48
CA ARG A 573 30.03 12.43 -1.54
C ARG A 573 30.00 13.41 -2.71
N GLN A 574 29.60 12.96 -3.90
CA GLN A 574 29.54 13.84 -5.07
C GLN A 574 28.64 15.06 -4.83
N VAL A 575 27.48 14.85 -4.19
CA VAL A 575 26.56 15.95 -3.87
C VAL A 575 27.18 16.89 -2.83
N ILE A 576 27.80 16.35 -1.78
CA ILE A 576 28.43 17.16 -0.72
C ILE A 576 29.62 17.98 -1.26
N GLU A 577 30.51 17.37 -2.05
CA GLU A 577 31.68 18.05 -2.63
C GLU A 577 31.29 19.15 -3.62
N LYS A 578 30.18 18.94 -4.35
CA LYS A 578 29.63 19.94 -5.30
C LYS A 578 28.79 21.03 -4.61
N GLY A 579 28.65 20.98 -3.28
CA GLY A 579 27.96 22.00 -2.49
C GLY A 579 26.45 21.81 -2.33
N GLY A 580 25.89 20.66 -2.72
CA GLY A 580 24.46 20.36 -2.59
C GLY A 580 24.01 19.98 -1.19
N LEU A 581 24.94 19.63 -0.30
CA LEU A 581 24.70 19.42 1.12
C LEU A 581 25.94 19.86 1.90
N LYS A 582 25.77 20.62 2.98
CA LYS A 582 26.90 20.93 3.86
C LYS A 582 27.36 19.67 4.56
N ARG A 583 28.67 19.49 4.65
CA ARG A 583 29.22 18.26 5.22
C ARG A 583 28.93 18.09 6.72
N ASP A 584 28.75 19.19 7.45
CA ASP A 584 28.34 19.16 8.86
C ASP A 584 26.87 18.76 9.04
N ASP A 585 26.10 18.70 7.94
CA ASP A 585 24.69 18.33 7.92
C ASP A 585 24.47 16.89 7.42
N PHE A 586 25.56 16.14 7.22
CA PHE A 586 25.55 14.71 6.87
C PHE A 586 25.89 13.87 8.11
N HIS A 587 24.88 13.23 8.71
CA HIS A 587 24.99 12.49 9.95
C HIS A 587 24.89 10.98 9.75
N LEU A 588 25.72 10.24 10.49
CA LEU A 588 25.74 8.78 10.51
C LEU A 588 25.43 8.29 11.92
N HIS A 589 24.49 7.36 12.04
CA HIS A 589 24.23 6.61 13.26
C HIS A 589 24.56 5.14 12.99
N ILE A 590 25.55 4.59 13.70
CA ILE A 590 26.09 3.25 13.47
C ILE A 590 26.33 2.54 14.80
N MET A 591 26.46 1.21 14.78
CA MET A 591 26.86 0.48 15.98
C MET A 591 28.38 0.39 16.08
N SER A 592 28.88 0.26 17.31
CA SER A 592 30.27 -0.14 17.51
C SER A 592 30.46 -1.58 17.05
N ASP A 593 31.70 -1.93 16.70
CA ASP A 593 32.03 -3.29 16.26
C ASP A 593 31.70 -4.35 17.32
N ASN A 594 31.88 -4.03 18.60
CA ASN A 594 31.48 -4.91 19.70
C ASN A 594 29.98 -5.18 19.74
N ARG A 595 29.15 -4.23 19.29
CA ARG A 595 27.70 -4.41 19.20
C ARG A 595 27.32 -5.18 17.94
N GLU A 596 27.92 -4.85 16.80
CA GLU A 596 27.74 -5.57 15.53
C GLU A 596 28.07 -7.07 15.67
N GLN A 597 29.13 -7.42 16.39
CA GLN A 597 29.51 -8.82 16.66
C GLN A 597 28.66 -9.51 17.74
N SER A 598 27.88 -8.75 18.52
CA SER A 598 26.96 -9.31 19.53
C SER A 598 25.50 -9.37 19.07
N ASP A 599 25.18 -8.72 17.95
CA ASP A 599 23.88 -8.77 17.30
C ASP A 599 23.67 -10.13 16.60
N ASN A 600 22.49 -10.38 16.04
CA ASN A 600 22.19 -11.62 15.35
C ASN A 600 21.14 -11.46 14.26
N VAL A 601 21.12 -12.38 13.31
CA VAL A 601 20.02 -12.56 12.34
C VAL A 601 19.27 -13.83 12.70
N ALA A 602 18.05 -13.64 13.25
CA ALA A 602 17.13 -14.71 13.64
C ALA A 602 17.70 -15.74 14.64
N GLY A 603 18.73 -15.37 15.41
CA GLY A 603 19.46 -16.28 16.31
C GLY A 603 20.33 -17.33 15.62
N VAL A 604 20.34 -17.38 14.27
CA VAL A 604 21.08 -18.36 13.48
C VAL A 604 22.45 -17.84 13.08
N TYR A 605 22.52 -16.64 12.49
CA TYR A 605 23.77 -15.93 12.24
C TYR A 605 24.07 -15.04 13.45
N ARG A 606 25.25 -15.18 14.07
CA ARG A 606 25.54 -14.62 15.41
C ARG A 606 26.27 -13.28 15.37
N LYS A 607 26.13 -12.56 14.26
CA LYS A 607 26.56 -11.17 14.06
C LYS A 607 25.42 -10.40 13.41
N SER A 608 25.60 -9.10 13.26
CA SER A 608 24.60 -8.23 12.64
C SER A 608 24.31 -8.57 11.18
N LEU A 609 23.20 -8.01 10.69
CA LEU A 609 22.86 -8.08 9.27
C LEU A 609 23.93 -7.44 8.38
N LEU A 610 24.60 -6.36 8.82
CA LEU A 610 25.67 -5.73 8.01
C LEU A 610 26.87 -6.65 7.85
N TYR A 611 27.21 -7.44 8.87
CA TYR A 611 28.21 -8.50 8.75
C TYR A 611 27.80 -9.53 7.72
N LEU A 612 26.56 -10.03 7.78
CA LEU A 612 26.06 -11.01 6.82
C LEU A 612 26.10 -10.46 5.39
N VAL A 613 25.67 -9.21 5.19
CA VAL A 613 25.71 -8.54 3.87
C VAL A 613 27.15 -8.40 3.38
N SER A 614 28.05 -7.88 4.22
CA SER A 614 29.47 -7.66 3.91
C SER A 614 30.23 -8.96 3.58
N ARG A 615 29.89 -10.07 4.26
CA ARG A 615 30.59 -11.34 4.11
C ARG A 615 29.96 -12.25 3.06
N ALA A 616 28.64 -12.22 2.87
CA ALA A 616 27.95 -13.20 2.02
C ALA A 616 27.14 -12.61 0.87
N TYR A 617 26.53 -11.42 1.00
CA TYR A 617 25.53 -10.97 0.01
C TYR A 617 26.05 -9.91 -0.97
N GLU A 618 27.11 -9.20 -0.62
CA GLU A 618 27.83 -8.33 -1.55
C GLU A 618 28.70 -9.12 -2.54
N GLU A 619 29.01 -8.48 -3.67
CA GLU A 619 29.79 -9.09 -4.75
C GLU A 619 31.22 -9.44 -4.31
N LEU A 620 31.80 -8.62 -3.43
CA LEU A 620 33.09 -8.88 -2.81
C LEU A 620 32.87 -9.43 -1.40
N HIS A 621 33.46 -10.58 -1.10
CA HIS A 621 33.61 -11.03 0.28
C HIS A 621 34.44 -10.01 1.06
N LYS A 622 34.01 -9.66 2.28
CA LYS A 622 34.60 -8.57 3.09
C LYS A 622 34.42 -7.19 2.44
N MET A 623 33.22 -6.89 1.95
CA MET A 623 32.89 -5.57 1.41
C MET A 623 32.74 -4.54 2.54
N PRO A 624 33.47 -3.41 2.54
CA PRO A 624 33.26 -2.34 3.50
C PRO A 624 31.91 -1.64 3.24
N LEU A 625 31.09 -1.56 4.28
CA LEU A 625 29.79 -0.90 4.26
C LEU A 625 29.84 0.35 5.13
N LEU A 626 29.18 1.42 4.70
CA LEU A 626 29.20 2.71 5.42
C LEU A 626 28.69 2.59 6.87
N GLY A 627 27.77 1.66 7.12
CA GLY A 627 27.19 1.44 8.44
C GLY A 627 28.10 0.72 9.43
N MET A 628 29.25 0.19 9.01
CA MET A 628 30.17 -0.52 9.89
C MET A 628 31.25 0.43 10.42
N ALA A 629 31.39 0.54 11.75
CA ALA A 629 32.41 1.42 12.35
C ALA A 629 33.83 1.08 11.89
N LYS A 630 34.13 -0.20 11.66
CA LYS A 630 35.42 -0.65 11.11
C LYS A 630 35.73 -0.05 9.74
N SER A 631 34.72 0.24 8.92
CA SER A 631 34.93 0.78 7.56
C SER A 631 35.37 2.24 7.57
N LEU A 632 35.25 2.92 8.73
CA LEU A 632 35.65 4.31 8.94
C LEU A 632 36.92 4.47 9.78
N ASP A 633 37.45 3.38 10.35
CA ASP A 633 38.56 3.40 11.29
C ASP A 633 39.87 3.04 10.60
N GLY A 634 40.90 3.88 10.77
CA GLY A 634 42.19 3.74 10.10
C GLY A 634 42.93 2.45 10.42
N ILE A 635 42.68 1.80 11.56
CA ILE A 635 43.31 0.50 11.91
C ILE A 635 42.94 -0.59 10.89
N TYR A 636 41.74 -0.51 10.31
CA TYR A 636 41.24 -1.52 9.37
C TYR A 636 41.46 -1.13 7.90
N GLN A 637 42.29 -0.11 7.64
CA GLN A 637 42.62 0.36 6.28
C GLN A 637 44.01 -0.08 5.82
N ASP A 638 44.53 -1.17 6.41
CA ASP A 638 45.75 -1.83 5.95
C ASP A 638 45.43 -2.93 4.93
N PHE A 639 45.77 -2.65 3.67
CA PHE A 639 45.60 -3.56 2.53
C PHE A 639 46.91 -4.25 2.12
N SER A 640 48.01 -4.05 2.86
CA SER A 640 49.35 -4.55 2.50
C SER A 640 49.43 -6.08 2.46
N ASN A 641 48.65 -6.76 3.32
CA ASN A 641 48.60 -8.22 3.38
C ASN A 641 47.17 -8.72 3.15
N PRO A 642 46.85 -9.31 1.98
CA PRO A 642 45.52 -9.82 1.67
C PRO A 642 44.97 -10.84 2.67
N LYS A 643 45.83 -11.61 3.35
CA LYS A 643 45.40 -12.62 4.34
C LYS A 643 44.98 -12.01 5.68
N LEU A 644 45.55 -10.87 6.03
CA LEU A 644 45.30 -10.17 7.30
C LEU A 644 44.35 -8.99 7.16
N SER A 645 44.16 -8.50 5.92
CA SER A 645 43.26 -7.39 5.63
C SER A 645 41.82 -7.69 6.08
N GLU A 646 41.24 -6.72 6.78
CA GLU A 646 39.85 -6.76 7.23
C GLU A 646 38.87 -6.76 6.05
N TRP A 647 39.23 -6.01 5.01
CA TRP A 647 38.44 -5.79 3.79
C TRP A 647 39.09 -6.47 2.59
N SER A 648 38.30 -6.71 1.54
CA SER A 648 38.84 -7.15 0.25
C SER A 648 39.83 -6.11 -0.29
N VAL A 649 40.98 -6.57 -0.80
CA VAL A 649 41.97 -5.69 -1.44
C VAL A 649 41.37 -4.96 -2.65
N ALA A 650 40.40 -5.58 -3.34
CA ALA A 650 39.67 -4.92 -4.42
C ALA A 650 38.83 -3.71 -3.96
N ALA A 651 38.52 -3.61 -2.67
CA ALA A 651 37.81 -2.47 -2.08
C ALA A 651 38.74 -1.35 -1.57
N GLN A 652 40.06 -1.44 -1.78
CA GLN A 652 41.02 -0.45 -1.29
C GLN A 652 40.69 0.96 -1.78
N ASN A 653 40.49 1.13 -3.09
CA ASN A 653 40.27 2.46 -3.69
C ASN A 653 39.02 3.13 -3.11
N MET A 654 37.87 2.47 -3.13
CA MET A 654 36.62 3.02 -2.59
C MET A 654 36.73 3.36 -1.09
N THR A 655 37.48 2.55 -0.32
CA THR A 655 37.64 2.73 1.13
C THR A 655 38.49 3.96 1.44
N VAL A 656 39.66 4.04 0.81
CA VAL A 656 40.60 5.14 0.99
C VAL A 656 39.96 6.44 0.50
N GLU A 657 39.26 6.40 -0.62
CA GLU A 657 38.61 7.57 -1.21
C GLU A 657 37.53 8.14 -0.29
N TRP A 658 36.62 7.31 0.22
CA TRP A 658 35.58 7.75 1.15
C TRP A 658 36.17 8.27 2.46
N ASN A 659 37.16 7.58 3.04
CA ASN A 659 37.76 7.98 4.30
C ASN A 659 38.58 9.26 4.19
N ASN A 660 39.30 9.45 3.08
CA ASN A 660 40.00 10.71 2.81
C ASN A 660 39.03 11.87 2.68
N PHE A 661 37.88 11.65 2.02
CA PHE A 661 36.80 12.61 2.02
C PHE A 661 36.28 12.81 3.44
N TYR A 662 35.67 11.81 4.07
CA TYR A 662 34.94 11.92 5.34
C TYR A 662 35.76 12.47 6.51
N TRP A 663 37.06 12.16 6.56
CA TRP A 663 37.97 12.58 7.64
C TRP A 663 38.91 13.73 7.27
N ASP A 664 38.68 14.43 6.16
CA ASP A 664 39.57 15.53 5.73
C ASP A 664 41.05 15.08 5.65
N LYS A 665 41.26 13.86 5.12
CA LYS A 665 42.56 13.16 4.98
C LYS A 665 43.28 12.84 6.30
N LYS A 666 42.64 13.04 7.46
CA LYS A 666 43.18 12.75 8.80
C LYS A 666 42.36 11.65 9.47
N ILE A 667 42.54 10.42 8.99
CA ILE A 667 41.74 9.27 9.39
C ILE A 667 42.06 8.89 10.85
N PRO A 668 41.09 8.97 11.79
CA PRO A 668 41.28 8.52 13.16
C PRO A 668 41.31 7.00 13.23
N SER A 669 41.94 6.49 14.29
CA SER A 669 42.19 5.06 14.47
C SER A 669 41.81 4.60 15.87
N GLY A 670 41.29 3.38 16.00
CA GLY A 670 41.07 2.71 17.29
C GLY A 670 39.77 3.07 18.01
N PHE A 671 38.78 3.59 17.29
CA PHE A 671 37.47 3.92 17.85
C PHE A 671 36.38 2.90 17.51
N ALA A 672 36.55 2.06 16.47
CA ALA A 672 35.48 1.21 15.96
C ALA A 672 34.93 0.23 17.00
N SER A 673 35.78 -0.32 17.87
CA SER A 673 35.40 -1.36 18.84
C SER A 673 34.32 -0.91 19.81
N THR A 674 34.39 0.33 20.31
CA THR A 674 33.50 0.82 21.37
C THR A 674 32.90 2.19 21.11
N GLY A 675 33.30 2.86 20.03
CA GLY A 675 33.02 4.27 19.79
C GLY A 675 33.78 5.25 20.70
N LYS A 676 34.54 4.75 21.69
CA LYS A 676 35.36 5.58 22.58
C LYS A 676 36.63 6.02 21.86
N SER A 677 37.24 7.12 22.32
CA SER A 677 38.50 7.70 21.80
C SER A 677 38.42 8.46 20.48
N LEU A 678 37.23 8.66 19.90
CA LEU A 678 37.08 9.53 18.73
C LEU A 678 37.11 11.02 19.14
N THR A 679 38.23 11.69 18.88
CA THR A 679 38.45 13.12 19.21
C THR A 679 38.40 14.05 17.99
N HIS A 680 38.15 13.50 16.80
CA HIS A 680 38.09 14.26 15.55
C HIS A 680 36.85 15.20 15.55
N PRO A 681 36.92 16.42 14.98
CA PRO A 681 35.75 17.33 14.91
C PRO A 681 34.49 16.70 14.28
N ARG A 682 34.68 15.76 13.34
CA ARG A 682 33.61 14.97 12.72
C ARG A 682 32.89 13.99 13.67
N ALA A 683 33.34 13.85 14.92
CA ALA A 683 32.61 13.13 15.95
C ALA A 683 31.19 13.71 16.19
N ALA A 684 30.99 15.00 15.90
CA ALA A 684 29.67 15.63 15.99
C ALA A 684 28.64 15.07 15.00
N THR A 685 29.10 14.47 13.89
CA THR A 685 28.24 13.90 12.84
C THR A 685 28.33 12.37 12.76
N LEU A 686 29.17 11.72 13.58
CA LEU A 686 29.29 10.27 13.67
C LEU A 686 28.85 9.77 15.05
N HIS A 687 27.64 9.22 15.12
CA HIS A 687 27.02 8.72 16.34
C HIS A 687 27.22 7.20 16.43
N ILE A 688 28.11 6.76 17.32
CA ILE A 688 28.44 5.33 17.50
C ILE A 688 27.73 4.79 18.75
N TYR A 689 26.85 3.81 18.56
CA TYR A 689 26.07 3.19 19.61
C TYR A 689 26.80 1.97 20.15
N ASN A 690 27.18 2.03 21.42
CA ASN A 690 27.85 0.93 22.14
C ASN A 690 27.06 0.44 23.36
N ASP A 691 25.91 1.05 23.65
CA ASP A 691 25.01 0.61 24.71
C ASP A 691 24.47 -0.79 24.37
N ALA A 692 24.31 -1.66 25.37
CA ALA A 692 23.85 -3.04 25.13
C ALA A 692 22.38 -3.14 24.73
N GLN A 693 21.59 -2.13 25.10
CA GLN A 693 20.15 -2.08 24.86
C GLN A 693 19.78 -0.77 24.18
N MET A 694 18.87 -0.84 23.22
CA MET A 694 18.11 0.28 22.69
C MET A 694 16.79 0.40 23.47
N THR A 695 16.29 1.63 23.64
CA THR A 695 15.04 1.88 24.39
C THR A 695 13.96 2.31 23.42
N TYR A 696 12.88 1.54 23.35
CA TYR A 696 11.78 1.81 22.42
C TYR A 696 10.62 2.53 23.10
N GLY A 697 10.48 2.36 24.41
CA GLY A 697 9.39 2.95 25.17
C GLY A 697 9.52 2.70 26.67
N PRO A 698 8.53 3.12 27.48
CA PRO A 698 8.57 2.97 28.92
C PRO A 698 8.61 1.49 29.32
N GLY A 699 9.73 1.04 29.90
CA GLY A 699 9.93 -0.35 30.29
C GLY A 699 10.14 -1.32 29.12
N VAL A 700 10.33 -0.81 27.89
CA VAL A 700 10.58 -1.62 26.70
C VAL A 700 11.97 -1.30 26.16
N SER A 701 12.89 -2.21 26.42
CA SER A 701 14.24 -2.21 25.85
C SER A 701 14.50 -3.52 25.11
N ARG A 702 15.29 -3.45 24.05
CA ARG A 702 15.74 -4.62 23.30
C ARG A 702 17.24 -4.53 23.07
N ASP A 703 17.86 -5.67 22.81
CA ASP A 703 19.27 -5.72 22.41
C ASP A 703 19.53 -4.75 21.26
N THR A 704 20.60 -3.97 21.40
CA THR A 704 21.08 -3.07 20.34
C THR A 704 21.32 -3.89 19.09
N SER A 705 20.58 -3.57 18.03
CA SER A 705 20.55 -4.34 16.79
C SER A 705 20.45 -3.44 15.57
N HIS A 706 20.87 -3.97 14.43
CA HIS A 706 20.80 -3.29 13.13
C HIS A 706 19.40 -2.76 12.80
N GLY A 707 18.37 -3.55 13.11
CA GLY A 707 16.97 -3.19 12.86
C GLY A 707 16.35 -2.25 13.89
N GLY A 708 17.07 -1.91 14.97
CA GLY A 708 16.51 -1.18 16.11
C GLY A 708 16.55 0.35 16.01
N PHE A 709 17.35 0.92 15.10
CA PHE A 709 17.61 2.36 15.05
C PHE A 709 16.36 3.23 14.88
N ASP A 710 15.41 2.81 14.05
CA ASP A 710 14.18 3.58 13.81
C ASP A 710 13.06 3.28 14.83
N ASN A 711 13.37 2.48 15.86
CA ASN A 711 12.55 2.27 17.06
C ASN A 711 13.22 2.83 18.32
N ASP A 712 14.51 3.19 18.26
CA ASP A 712 15.26 3.69 19.40
C ASP A 712 14.96 5.17 19.66
N LEU A 713 14.51 5.48 20.87
CA LEU A 713 14.15 6.84 21.29
C LEU A 713 15.34 7.79 21.21
N LYS A 714 16.56 7.34 21.54
CA LYS A 714 17.77 8.16 21.51
C LYS A 714 18.16 8.51 20.07
N ALA A 715 18.18 7.53 19.18
CA ALA A 715 18.43 7.75 17.75
C ALA A 715 17.41 8.71 17.14
N MET A 716 16.12 8.50 17.37
CA MET A 716 15.09 9.35 16.77
C MET A 716 15.00 10.74 17.38
N THR A 717 15.31 10.89 18.67
CA THR A 717 15.47 12.20 19.30
C THR A 717 16.63 12.97 18.67
N LEU A 718 17.79 12.33 18.46
CA LEU A 718 18.93 12.98 17.83
C LEU A 718 18.63 13.39 16.38
N THR A 719 17.99 12.52 15.60
CA THR A 719 17.56 12.85 14.22
C THR A 719 16.66 14.08 14.18
N LEU A 720 15.66 14.18 15.07
CA LEU A 720 14.78 15.35 15.14
C LEU A 720 15.52 16.61 15.61
N LYS A 721 16.44 16.50 16.57
CA LYS A 721 17.29 17.62 16.98
C LYS A 721 18.16 18.12 15.83
N THR A 722 18.71 17.22 15.02
CA THR A 722 19.47 17.57 13.81
C THR A 722 18.61 18.36 12.82
N ILE A 723 17.38 17.90 12.55
CA ILE A 723 16.43 18.59 11.67
C ILE A 723 16.12 20.01 12.18
N LEU A 724 15.84 20.13 13.48
CA LEU A 724 15.45 21.37 14.12
C LEU A 724 16.62 22.28 14.49
N ARG A 725 17.86 21.87 14.19
CA ARG A 725 19.09 22.60 14.54
C ARG A 725 19.22 22.87 16.04
N LEU A 726 18.77 21.93 16.86
CA LEU A 726 18.79 22.02 18.31
C LEU A 726 20.11 21.53 18.88
N GLY A 727 20.63 22.23 19.89
CA GLY A 727 21.80 21.81 20.64
C GLY A 727 21.55 20.52 21.44
N PRO A 728 22.61 19.82 21.90
CA PRO A 728 22.49 18.55 22.60
C PRO A 728 21.60 18.65 23.86
N ASN A 729 21.67 19.78 24.58
CA ASN A 729 20.93 20.04 25.82
C ASN A 729 19.55 20.67 25.60
N ALA A 730 19.20 21.05 24.37
CA ALA A 730 17.89 21.62 24.08
C ALA A 730 16.81 20.52 24.09
N ASP A 731 15.63 20.84 24.58
CA ASP A 731 14.48 19.95 24.58
C ASP A 731 13.70 20.02 23.26
N LEU A 732 13.07 18.90 22.90
CA LEU A 732 12.05 18.87 21.85
C LEU A 732 10.72 19.37 22.45
N ASP A 733 9.94 20.11 21.65
CA ASP A 733 8.58 20.53 22.03
C ASP A 733 7.72 19.31 22.39
N GLN A 734 7.82 18.25 21.59
CA GLN A 734 7.28 16.95 21.90
C GLN A 734 8.40 15.91 22.02
N ARG A 735 8.75 15.54 23.26
CA ARG A 735 9.73 14.48 23.53
C ARG A 735 9.22 13.12 23.02
N LEU A 736 10.13 12.32 22.46
CA LEU A 736 9.88 10.95 22.05
C LEU A 736 9.96 10.07 23.30
N ILE A 737 8.84 9.45 23.66
CA ILE A 737 8.75 8.66 24.89
C ILE A 737 8.32 7.22 24.66
N ASP A 738 7.68 6.93 23.53
CA ASP A 738 7.19 5.59 23.19
C ASP A 738 7.05 5.47 21.66
N LEU A 739 7.86 4.60 21.06
CA LEU A 739 7.83 4.21 19.64
C LEU A 739 7.41 2.74 19.46
N ASN A 740 7.01 2.05 20.52
CA ASN A 740 6.59 0.65 20.43
C ASN A 740 5.22 0.52 19.73
N TYR A 741 5.04 -0.50 18.87
CA TYR A 741 3.87 -0.64 17.99
C TYR A 741 3.43 -2.09 17.73
#